data_AF-A0A238D5F3-F1
#
_entry.id   AF-A0A238D5F3-F1
#
_cell.length_a   1.000
_cell.length_b   1.000
_cell.length_c   1.000
_cell.angle_alpha   90.00
_cell.angle_beta   90.00
_cell.angle_gamma   90.00
#
_symmetry.space_group_name_H-M   'P 1'
#
loop_
_entity.id
_entity.type
_entity.pdbx_description
1 polymer ?
#
loop_
_entity_poly.entity_id
_entity_poly.type
_entity_poly.pdbx_seq_one_letter_code
_entity_poly.pdbx_strand_id
1 'polypeptide(L)'
;MKSEKTVRLQIKLMFTDQGQAQDLQAYAYTSQGGFVGSAALDKGAASVEIPAEFDGRMLDVILGPRVDRDQPVPTAAGLKRMGAYAQPVRFLVEKPRLEIKVPSVVFPKWCLCWVRGRLVKRFTLPDGTHKELPVCNARVHVCEVDRLSIVIPRLPDRDILRLRDDLLDKLRVVPWPIPPRPWPGPGPLRGPLTGPATGPATGPSPGPLAATMQPHAASLASAAPQTGGLSEAASQSVVALATSRSVAQLRARLIDLSSIIAIHLCDLQYLWSWFRVDCLTTANVDSEGRFTALVINDCKDRPDLYFWVEQFQDGAWVTVYRPSIGCGTHWNHACGSEIVLNLPGAVACEEPSYEVPPGVTLFVLPWAVAHVPIWGIPPGSAPAPFGWLRSDGHLDYLDDMPTTALGALYNAPFGGTLNFIHDDSYFIPSSGIKYYRYAYSRVTSGSSPNTGASDPTWTPIATPLARGYRLEYSGGRLPTYESYPVGPATHGPHSGLFEFKPQQPPNPGGTVVASEWLSGNASEVAASWNTLLAAPPLSADNTTDDAGAFEIKIEVFDHAGNQVMPGASTLRFLARNADGTTTRLATPAEEAGGAYVFRVQVDNNGVEAELPQPSIGGVAASDDCGFLRYQAGDSVHVQYRAAHPNNHAVFGFAIKRGSNGLALATTLAPYVEVAAASAPTASAPYNKSAGFYQRDFAPADLVGTCVNAAFAASLGVHAKATNGDQRLGGMDTWKWIAFALAEQEGNGTP
;
A
#
# COMPACT_ATOMS: atom_id res chain seq x y z
N MET A 1 -53.82 -24.57 6.37
CA MET A 1 -52.96 -24.23 7.52
C MET A 1 -53.57 -24.86 8.78
N LYS A 2 -53.05 -26.00 9.24
CA LYS A 2 -53.42 -26.53 10.56
C LYS A 2 -52.65 -25.67 11.59
N SER A 3 -53.37 -25.02 12.50
CA SER A 3 -52.77 -24.29 13.62
C SER A 3 -51.84 -25.23 14.39
N GLU A 4 -50.55 -24.95 14.39
CA GLU A 4 -49.58 -25.65 15.24
C GLU A 4 -49.99 -25.44 16.70
N LYS A 5 -50.27 -26.54 17.39
CA LYS A 5 -50.67 -26.51 18.79
C LYS A 5 -49.40 -26.33 19.62
N THR A 6 -49.22 -25.19 20.28
CA THR A 6 -48.09 -24.94 21.20
C THR A 6 -48.46 -25.29 22.63
N VAL A 7 -47.48 -25.76 23.42
CA VAL A 7 -47.62 -26.16 24.82
C VAL A 7 -46.56 -25.44 25.65
N ARG A 8 -46.93 -24.97 26.84
CA ARG A 8 -46.05 -24.18 27.71
C ARG A 8 -45.25 -25.08 28.65
N LEU A 9 -43.95 -25.20 28.42
CA LEU A 9 -43.01 -25.82 29.36
C LEU A 9 -42.78 -24.89 30.55
N GLN A 10 -43.23 -25.32 31.73
CA GLN A 10 -43.02 -24.62 32.99
C GLN A 10 -41.68 -25.05 33.59
N ILE A 11 -40.75 -24.10 33.71
CA ILE A 11 -39.43 -24.31 34.28
C ILE A 11 -39.39 -23.64 35.65
N LYS A 12 -39.00 -24.39 36.69
CA LYS A 12 -38.84 -23.88 38.05
C LYS A 12 -37.41 -24.12 38.52
N LEU A 13 -36.68 -23.05 38.77
CA LEU A 13 -35.32 -23.03 39.29
C LEU A 13 -35.35 -22.84 40.82
N MET A 14 -34.63 -23.69 41.53
CA MET A 14 -34.45 -23.61 42.98
C MET A 14 -32.96 -23.64 43.32
N PHE A 15 -32.49 -22.63 44.06
CA PHE A 15 -31.12 -22.61 44.56
C PHE A 15 -30.98 -23.51 45.80
N THR A 16 -29.90 -24.29 45.84
CA THR A 16 -29.59 -25.14 47.00
C THR A 16 -28.88 -24.39 48.13
N ASP A 17 -28.48 -23.15 47.87
CA ASP A 17 -27.84 -22.19 48.77
C ASP A 17 -28.69 -20.91 48.91
N GLN A 18 -28.33 -20.01 49.84
CA GLN A 18 -29.03 -18.72 50.01
C GLN A 18 -28.65 -17.66 48.95
N GLY A 19 -28.04 -18.08 47.84
CA GLY A 19 -27.66 -17.18 46.76
C GLY A 19 -28.86 -16.79 45.89
N GLN A 20 -28.81 -15.60 45.30
CA GLN A 20 -29.70 -15.18 44.21
C GLN A 20 -28.92 -15.22 42.90
N ALA A 21 -29.49 -15.83 41.86
CA ALA A 21 -28.95 -15.65 40.52
C ALA A 21 -29.29 -14.27 39.97
N GLN A 22 -28.44 -13.82 39.05
CA GLN A 22 -28.63 -12.63 38.20
C GLN A 22 -29.88 -12.81 37.31
N ASP A 23 -30.20 -11.80 36.49
CA ASP A 23 -31.27 -11.89 35.48
C ASP A 23 -30.99 -13.03 34.48
N LEU A 24 -31.65 -14.18 34.70
CA LEU A 24 -31.52 -15.38 33.89
C LEU A 24 -32.65 -15.50 32.87
N GLN A 25 -32.35 -16.16 31.75
CA GLN A 25 -33.31 -16.56 30.74
C GLN A 25 -33.19 -18.06 30.45
N ALA A 26 -34.34 -18.71 30.32
CA ALA A 26 -34.42 -20.11 29.91
C ALA A 26 -34.54 -20.18 28.39
N TYR A 27 -33.68 -20.98 27.78
CA TYR A 27 -33.67 -21.26 26.35
C TYR A 27 -33.91 -22.75 26.13
N ALA A 28 -34.75 -23.11 25.17
CA ALA A 28 -34.98 -24.48 24.75
C ALA A 28 -34.40 -24.70 23.35
N TYR A 29 -33.56 -25.73 23.22
CA TYR A 29 -32.98 -26.16 21.95
C TYR A 29 -33.30 -27.63 21.68
N THR A 30 -33.29 -28.01 20.42
CA THR A 30 -33.23 -29.42 20.02
C THR A 30 -31.86 -30.02 20.39
N SER A 31 -31.75 -31.34 20.43
CA SER A 31 -30.46 -32.03 20.64
C SER A 31 -29.39 -31.71 19.59
N GLN A 32 -29.80 -31.17 18.43
CA GLN A 32 -28.90 -30.71 17.36
C GLN A 32 -28.58 -29.21 17.46
N GLY A 33 -29.05 -28.50 18.50
CA GLY A 33 -28.77 -27.09 18.72
C GLY A 33 -29.70 -26.10 18.02
N GLY A 34 -30.75 -26.58 17.33
CA GLY A 34 -31.78 -25.70 16.75
C GLY A 34 -32.66 -25.06 17.83
N PHE A 35 -32.87 -23.75 17.75
CA PHE A 35 -33.67 -22.99 18.72
C PHE A 35 -35.16 -23.33 18.64
N VAL A 36 -35.81 -23.50 19.80
CA VAL A 36 -37.24 -23.85 19.91
C VAL A 36 -38.03 -22.73 20.57
N GLY A 37 -37.49 -22.11 21.63
CA GLY A 37 -38.16 -21.02 22.34
C GLY A 37 -37.34 -20.52 23.53
N SER A 38 -37.70 -19.36 24.08
CA SER A 38 -37.09 -18.85 25.31
C SER A 38 -38.06 -18.01 26.15
N ALA A 39 -37.78 -17.89 27.45
CA ALA A 39 -38.51 -17.03 28.37
C ALA A 39 -37.61 -16.58 29.53
N ALA A 40 -37.71 -15.31 29.92
CA ALA A 40 -37.02 -14.78 31.09
C ALA A 40 -37.51 -15.48 32.37
N LEU A 41 -36.60 -15.69 33.33
CA LEU A 41 -36.97 -16.18 34.65
C LEU A 41 -37.46 -15.00 35.49
N ASP A 42 -38.70 -15.08 35.97
CA ASP A 42 -39.23 -14.18 36.99
C ASP A 42 -39.38 -14.97 38.30
N LYS A 43 -38.73 -14.50 39.37
CA LYS A 43 -38.72 -15.15 40.70
C LYS A 43 -38.41 -16.66 40.65
N GLY A 44 -37.51 -17.07 39.76
CA GLY A 44 -37.10 -18.47 39.60
C GLY A 44 -38.07 -19.34 38.79
N ALA A 45 -39.04 -18.77 38.08
CA ALA A 45 -39.93 -19.50 37.19
C ALA A 45 -39.92 -18.92 35.77
N ALA A 46 -39.99 -19.77 34.75
CA ALA A 46 -40.12 -19.38 33.35
C ALA A 46 -41.14 -20.26 32.63
N SER A 47 -41.82 -19.71 31.63
CA SER A 47 -42.78 -20.43 30.80
C SER A 47 -42.39 -20.32 29.33
N VAL A 48 -41.77 -21.37 28.79
CA VAL A 48 -41.29 -21.40 27.40
C VAL A 48 -42.36 -22.05 26.52
N GLU A 49 -42.72 -21.38 25.41
CA GLU A 49 -43.66 -21.94 24.43
C GLU A 49 -42.93 -22.92 23.52
N ILE A 50 -43.41 -24.17 23.48
CA ILE A 50 -42.80 -25.27 22.71
C ILE A 50 -43.87 -25.88 21.79
N PRO A 51 -43.59 -26.05 20.48
CA PRO A 51 -44.51 -26.74 19.57
C PRO A 51 -44.79 -28.20 19.99
N ALA A 52 -46.05 -28.64 19.92
CA ALA A 52 -46.45 -29.99 20.35
C ALA A 52 -45.82 -31.12 19.52
N GLU A 53 -45.26 -30.83 18.34
CA GLU A 53 -44.50 -31.78 17.52
C GLU A 53 -43.19 -32.29 18.16
N PHE A 54 -42.71 -31.59 19.19
CA PHE A 54 -41.56 -32.03 19.98
C PHE A 54 -41.93 -33.01 21.10
N ASP A 55 -43.18 -33.46 21.20
CA ASP A 55 -43.61 -34.45 22.19
C ASP A 55 -42.79 -35.75 22.09
N GLY A 56 -42.31 -36.22 23.24
CA GLY A 56 -41.42 -37.38 23.36
C GLY A 56 -39.97 -37.15 22.92
N ARG A 57 -39.62 -35.97 22.37
CA ARG A 57 -38.25 -35.65 21.93
C ARG A 57 -37.38 -35.12 23.07
N MET A 58 -36.07 -35.29 22.94
CA MET A 58 -35.09 -34.69 23.85
C MET A 58 -34.86 -33.23 23.45
N LEU A 59 -35.02 -32.32 24.41
CA LEU A 59 -34.69 -30.92 24.32
C LEU A 59 -33.58 -30.59 25.32
N ASP A 60 -32.69 -29.68 24.94
CA ASP A 60 -31.71 -29.08 25.83
C ASP A 60 -32.27 -27.77 26.38
N VAL A 61 -32.61 -27.75 27.67
CA VAL A 61 -33.00 -26.53 28.38
C VAL A 61 -31.77 -25.90 29.00
N ILE A 62 -31.47 -24.66 28.65
CA ILE A 62 -30.26 -23.95 29.05
C ILE A 62 -30.65 -22.66 29.77
N LEU A 63 -30.10 -22.48 30.98
CA LEU A 63 -30.26 -21.27 31.80
C LEU A 63 -29.03 -20.39 31.63
N GLY A 64 -29.19 -19.24 30.97
CA GLY A 64 -28.08 -18.35 30.62
C GLY A 64 -28.40 -16.87 30.81
N PRO A 65 -27.54 -15.96 30.30
CA PRO A 65 -27.75 -14.52 30.43
C PRO A 65 -29.05 -14.09 29.75
N ARG A 66 -29.70 -13.08 30.31
CA ARG A 66 -30.83 -12.41 29.69
C ARG A 66 -30.37 -11.60 28.48
N VAL A 67 -31.11 -11.73 27.39
CA VAL A 67 -30.85 -11.02 26.13
C VAL A 67 -32.10 -10.23 25.77
N ASP A 68 -31.93 -8.97 25.40
CA ASP A 68 -33.04 -8.08 25.04
C ASP A 68 -33.68 -8.52 23.70
N ARG A 69 -34.95 -8.12 23.46
CA ARG A 69 -35.75 -8.61 22.32
C ARG A 69 -35.18 -8.22 20.94
N ASP A 70 -34.34 -7.21 20.88
CA ASP A 70 -33.69 -6.67 19.69
C ASP A 70 -32.33 -7.32 19.39
N GLN A 71 -31.83 -8.17 20.30
CA GLN A 71 -30.57 -8.88 20.14
C GLN A 71 -30.77 -10.31 19.60
N PRO A 72 -29.81 -10.83 18.81
CA PRO A 72 -29.87 -12.20 18.30
C PRO A 72 -29.84 -13.21 19.45
N VAL A 73 -30.68 -14.24 19.35
CA VAL A 73 -30.74 -15.32 20.35
C VAL A 73 -29.40 -16.07 20.37
N PRO A 74 -28.74 -16.23 21.54
CA PRO A 74 -27.47 -16.94 21.64
C PRO A 74 -27.58 -18.38 21.16
N THR A 75 -26.51 -18.95 20.61
CA THR A 75 -26.51 -20.38 20.26
C THR A 75 -26.39 -21.27 21.50
N ALA A 76 -26.92 -22.49 21.45
CA ALA A 76 -26.81 -23.47 22.54
C ALA A 76 -25.35 -23.74 22.95
N ALA A 77 -24.45 -23.83 21.97
CA ALA A 77 -23.01 -24.01 22.19
C ALA A 77 -22.37 -22.76 22.83
N GLY A 78 -22.77 -21.56 22.41
CA GLY A 78 -22.36 -20.30 23.03
C GLY A 78 -22.75 -20.25 24.50
N LEU A 79 -24.02 -20.53 24.84
CA LEU A 79 -24.50 -20.55 26.21
C LEU A 79 -23.71 -21.54 27.08
N LYS A 80 -23.57 -22.80 26.65
CA LYS A 80 -22.85 -23.84 27.42
C LYS A 80 -21.40 -23.47 27.71
N ARG A 81 -20.71 -22.82 26.76
CA ARG A 81 -19.32 -22.38 26.96
C ARG A 81 -19.20 -21.17 27.88
N MET A 82 -20.18 -20.28 27.88
CA MET A 82 -20.29 -19.19 28.86
C MET A 82 -20.67 -19.68 30.27
N GLY A 83 -20.56 -20.97 30.57
CA GLY A 83 -20.91 -21.55 31.87
C GLY A 83 -22.42 -21.55 32.17
N ALA A 84 -23.27 -21.42 31.16
CA ALA A 84 -24.72 -21.57 31.33
C ALA A 84 -25.05 -23.01 31.75
N TYR A 85 -26.02 -23.15 32.66
CA TYR A 85 -26.44 -24.46 33.12
C TYR A 85 -27.36 -25.12 32.09
N ALA A 86 -26.94 -26.26 31.55
CA ALA A 86 -27.71 -27.02 30.56
C ALA A 86 -28.23 -28.33 31.14
N GLN A 87 -29.52 -28.60 30.94
CA GLN A 87 -30.17 -29.83 31.36
C GLN A 87 -30.95 -30.45 30.18
N PRO A 88 -30.54 -31.63 29.70
CA PRO A 88 -31.32 -32.37 28.71
C PRO A 88 -32.60 -32.90 29.37
N VAL A 89 -33.75 -32.66 28.73
CA VAL A 89 -35.06 -33.09 29.20
C VAL A 89 -35.84 -33.75 28.07
N ARG A 90 -36.53 -34.85 28.37
CA ARG A 90 -37.53 -35.38 27.44
C ARG A 90 -38.80 -34.56 27.58
N PHE A 91 -39.19 -33.84 26.54
CA PHE A 91 -40.40 -33.04 26.56
C PHE A 91 -41.63 -33.94 26.43
N LEU A 92 -42.60 -33.76 27.32
CA LEU A 92 -43.86 -34.51 27.33
C LEU A 92 -45.02 -33.53 27.44
N VAL A 93 -45.93 -33.54 26.47
CA VAL A 93 -47.08 -32.63 26.42
C VAL A 93 -48.02 -32.83 27.62
N GLU A 94 -48.16 -34.07 28.11
CA GLU A 94 -48.99 -34.38 29.28
C GLU A 94 -48.38 -33.89 30.62
N LYS A 95 -47.06 -33.66 30.66
CA LYS A 95 -46.32 -33.23 31.86
C LYS A 95 -45.26 -32.18 31.52
N PRO A 96 -45.64 -30.96 31.10
CA PRO A 96 -44.70 -29.93 30.65
C PRO A 96 -44.13 -29.16 31.86
N ARG A 97 -43.51 -29.87 32.80
CA ARG A 97 -42.89 -29.28 34.01
C ARG A 97 -41.46 -29.78 34.19
N LEU A 98 -40.52 -28.86 34.39
CA LEU A 98 -39.12 -29.13 34.66
C LEU A 98 -38.69 -28.39 35.93
N GLU A 99 -38.23 -29.14 36.94
CA GLU A 99 -37.64 -28.57 38.14
C GLU A 99 -36.11 -28.73 38.11
N ILE A 100 -35.41 -27.62 38.34
CA ILE A 100 -33.94 -27.54 38.30
C ILE A 100 -33.45 -27.13 39.70
N LYS A 101 -32.57 -27.93 40.29
CA LYS A 101 -31.98 -27.68 41.63
C LYS A 101 -30.47 -27.59 41.51
N VAL A 102 -29.92 -26.39 41.70
CA VAL A 102 -28.47 -26.12 41.54
C VAL A 102 -27.99 -25.06 42.54
N PRO A 103 -26.72 -25.07 42.97
CA PRO A 103 -26.17 -23.98 43.78
C PRO A 103 -25.92 -22.73 42.93
N SER A 104 -26.09 -21.54 43.49
CA SER A 104 -25.96 -20.26 42.78
C SER A 104 -24.57 -20.04 42.16
N VAL A 105 -23.52 -20.63 42.74
CA VAL A 105 -22.11 -20.53 42.32
C VAL A 105 -21.83 -21.10 40.91
N VAL A 106 -22.72 -21.92 40.36
CA VAL A 106 -22.54 -22.51 39.02
C VAL A 106 -22.67 -21.49 37.90
N PHE A 107 -23.30 -20.33 38.15
CA PHE A 107 -23.47 -19.29 37.15
C PHE A 107 -22.29 -18.30 37.21
N PRO A 108 -21.52 -18.11 36.12
CA PRO A 108 -20.45 -17.11 36.09
C PRO A 108 -21.02 -15.70 36.01
N LYS A 109 -20.14 -14.70 36.18
CA LYS A 109 -20.49 -13.31 35.94
C LYS A 109 -20.22 -13.00 34.47
N TRP A 110 -21.26 -12.67 33.71
CA TRP A 110 -21.13 -12.35 32.30
C TRP A 110 -20.73 -10.88 32.08
N CYS A 111 -19.76 -10.66 31.20
CA CYS A 111 -19.26 -9.35 30.78
C CYS A 111 -19.49 -9.15 29.28
N LEU A 112 -19.67 -7.89 28.88
CA LEU A 112 -19.77 -7.49 27.48
C LEU A 112 -18.38 -7.10 26.95
N CYS A 113 -17.98 -7.69 25.85
CA CYS A 113 -16.74 -7.44 25.13
C CYS A 113 -17.06 -6.79 23.78
N TRP A 114 -16.74 -5.51 23.65
CA TRP A 114 -16.81 -4.80 22.37
C TRP A 114 -15.57 -5.09 21.54
N VAL A 115 -15.75 -5.69 20.37
CA VAL A 115 -14.69 -6.01 19.42
C VAL A 115 -14.78 -5.00 18.27
N ARG A 116 -13.68 -4.28 18.02
CA ARG A 116 -13.55 -3.36 16.89
C ARG A 116 -12.50 -3.90 15.94
N GLY A 117 -12.70 -3.75 14.65
CA GLY A 117 -11.65 -4.11 13.70
C GLY A 117 -11.75 -3.38 12.36
N ARG A 118 -10.66 -3.50 11.60
CA ARG A 118 -10.46 -2.91 10.28
C ARG A 118 -9.91 -3.97 9.32
N LEU A 119 -10.54 -4.10 8.16
CA LEU A 119 -10.17 -5.00 7.08
C LEU A 119 -9.41 -4.20 6.02
N VAL A 120 -8.20 -4.64 5.70
CA VAL A 120 -7.36 -4.00 4.69
C VAL A 120 -6.82 -5.00 3.68
N LYS A 121 -6.57 -4.53 2.46
CA LYS A 121 -5.71 -5.19 1.51
C LYS A 121 -4.44 -4.36 1.35
N ARG A 122 -3.30 -4.97 1.63
CA ARG A 122 -1.98 -4.34 1.47
C ARG A 122 -1.43 -4.63 0.08
N PHE A 123 -1.02 -3.57 -0.61
CA PHE A 123 -0.29 -3.63 -1.87
C PHE A 123 1.15 -3.20 -1.63
N THR A 124 2.10 -3.93 -2.17
CA THR A 124 3.50 -3.50 -2.21
C THR A 124 3.71 -2.68 -3.47
N LEU A 125 4.13 -1.43 -3.30
CA LEU A 125 4.42 -0.49 -4.38
C LEU A 125 5.85 -0.71 -4.93
N PRO A 126 6.16 -0.26 -6.16
CA PRO A 126 7.48 -0.43 -6.76
C PRO A 126 8.62 0.25 -5.98
N ASP A 127 8.32 1.29 -5.19
CA ASP A 127 9.24 1.99 -4.29
C ASP A 127 9.53 1.22 -2.98
N GLY A 128 8.96 0.01 -2.82
CA GLY A 128 9.07 -0.83 -1.63
C GLY A 128 8.16 -0.43 -0.47
N THR A 129 7.35 0.63 -0.63
CA THR A 129 6.37 1.05 0.37
C THR A 129 5.07 0.23 0.25
N HIS A 130 4.20 0.33 1.26
CA HIS A 130 2.92 -0.38 1.28
C HIS A 130 1.73 0.58 1.22
N LYS A 131 0.82 0.36 0.26
CA LYS A 131 -0.48 1.03 0.19
C LYS A 131 -1.54 0.12 0.82
N GLU A 132 -2.27 0.62 1.82
CA GLU A 132 -3.44 -0.08 2.38
C GLU A 132 -4.72 0.45 1.74
N LEU A 133 -5.55 -0.42 1.19
CA LEU A 133 -6.91 -0.09 0.78
C LEU A 133 -7.94 -0.83 1.65
N PRO A 134 -9.10 -0.22 1.95
CA PRO A 134 -10.16 -0.86 2.73
C PRO A 134 -10.80 -2.02 1.97
N VAL A 135 -11.40 -2.97 2.69
CA VAL A 135 -12.21 -4.07 2.14
C VAL A 135 -13.65 -3.89 2.60
N CYS A 136 -14.54 -3.57 1.66
CA CYS A 136 -15.97 -3.36 1.88
C CYS A 136 -16.82 -4.51 1.30
N ASN A 137 -18.15 -4.44 1.47
CA ASN A 137 -19.10 -5.48 1.11
C ASN A 137 -18.75 -6.85 1.75
N ALA A 138 -18.18 -6.81 2.94
CA ALA A 138 -17.72 -7.99 3.66
C ALA A 138 -18.51 -8.20 4.95
N ARG A 139 -18.47 -9.44 5.43
CA ARG A 139 -18.93 -9.82 6.76
C ARG A 139 -17.84 -10.60 7.47
N VAL A 140 -17.61 -10.25 8.73
CA VAL A 140 -16.62 -10.89 9.60
C VAL A 140 -17.35 -11.80 10.56
N HIS A 141 -16.92 -13.06 10.60
CA HIS A 141 -17.36 -14.01 11.58
C HIS A 141 -16.42 -13.97 12.77
N VAL A 142 -16.98 -13.66 13.94
CA VAL A 142 -16.26 -13.56 15.20
C VAL A 142 -16.49 -14.84 15.98
N CYS A 143 -15.45 -15.64 16.12
CA CYS A 143 -15.51 -16.94 16.76
C CYS A 143 -14.61 -16.97 18.01
N GLU A 144 -14.94 -17.84 18.95
CA GLU A 144 -14.13 -18.06 20.15
C GLU A 144 -13.50 -19.46 20.10
N VAL A 145 -12.24 -19.55 20.52
CA VAL A 145 -11.43 -20.77 20.51
C VAL A 145 -11.31 -21.34 21.92
N ASP A 146 -11.33 -22.67 22.05
CA ASP A 146 -11.17 -23.35 23.35
C ASP A 146 -9.89 -22.93 24.08
N ARG A 147 -10.01 -22.66 25.38
CA ARG A 147 -8.86 -22.27 26.23
C ARG A 147 -7.86 -23.41 26.36
N LEU A 148 -6.57 -23.06 26.38
CA LEU A 148 -5.49 -24.03 26.61
C LEU A 148 -5.63 -24.77 27.94
N SER A 149 -6.16 -24.12 28.99
CA SER A 149 -6.45 -24.76 30.28
C SER A 149 -7.50 -25.87 30.22
N ILE A 150 -8.37 -25.86 29.19
CA ILE A 150 -9.36 -26.90 28.92
C ILE A 150 -8.80 -27.96 27.96
N VAL A 151 -7.96 -27.54 27.00
CA VAL A 151 -7.36 -28.43 26.00
C VAL A 151 -6.27 -29.30 26.60
N ILE A 152 -5.34 -28.74 27.36
CA ILE A 152 -4.17 -29.44 27.93
C ILE A 152 -4.57 -30.66 28.76
N PRO A 153 -5.58 -30.62 29.65
CA PRO A 153 -6.03 -31.82 30.37
C PRO A 153 -6.57 -32.95 29.48
N ARG A 154 -7.06 -32.64 28.28
CA ARG A 154 -7.65 -33.62 27.34
C ARG A 154 -6.62 -34.26 26.42
N LEU A 155 -5.43 -33.67 26.29
CA LEU A 155 -4.36 -34.20 25.43
C LEU A 155 -3.91 -35.58 25.92
N PRO A 156 -3.55 -36.53 25.03
CA PRO A 156 -2.89 -37.78 25.40
C PRO A 156 -1.53 -37.54 26.07
N ASP A 157 -1.08 -38.47 26.92
CA ASP A 157 0.20 -38.35 27.64
C ASP A 157 1.39 -38.16 26.69
N ARG A 158 1.36 -38.83 25.52
CA ARG A 158 2.34 -38.64 24.45
C ARG A 158 2.42 -37.19 23.98
N ASP A 159 1.28 -36.55 23.77
CA ASP A 159 1.23 -35.18 23.24
C ASP A 159 1.63 -34.16 24.31
N ILE A 160 1.44 -34.47 25.61
CA ILE A 160 1.98 -33.69 26.72
C ILE A 160 3.50 -33.74 26.77
N LEU A 161 4.09 -34.93 26.61
CA LEU A 161 5.55 -35.08 26.57
C LEU A 161 6.14 -34.35 25.34
N ARG A 162 5.50 -34.49 24.18
CA ARG A 162 5.87 -33.76 22.97
C ARG A 162 5.78 -32.24 23.16
N LEU A 163 4.68 -31.75 23.74
CA LEU A 163 4.48 -30.32 23.99
C LEU A 163 5.54 -29.75 24.92
N ARG A 164 5.97 -30.50 25.94
CA ARG A 164 7.11 -30.10 26.79
C ARG A 164 8.37 -29.91 25.95
N ASP A 165 8.74 -30.92 25.16
CA ASP A 165 9.99 -30.91 24.40
C ASP A 165 9.98 -29.82 23.32
N ASP A 166 8.90 -29.71 22.56
CA ASP A 166 8.71 -28.68 21.53
C ASP A 166 8.71 -27.26 22.14
N LEU A 167 8.09 -27.06 23.32
CA LEU A 167 8.09 -25.76 24.01
C LEU A 167 9.47 -25.38 24.54
N LEU A 168 10.21 -26.32 25.12
CA LEU A 168 11.59 -26.08 25.59
C LEU A 168 12.53 -25.74 24.43
N ASP A 169 12.38 -26.43 23.29
CA ASP A 169 13.11 -26.15 22.05
C ASP A 169 12.80 -24.74 21.53
N LYS A 170 11.52 -24.38 21.44
CA LYS A 170 11.07 -23.04 21.01
C LYS A 170 11.57 -21.93 21.92
N LEU A 171 11.66 -22.19 23.23
CA LEU A 171 12.21 -21.26 24.22
C LEU A 171 13.75 -21.27 24.28
N ARG A 172 14.42 -22.09 23.45
CA ARG A 172 15.88 -22.29 23.42
C ARG A 172 16.47 -22.65 24.78
N VAL A 173 15.70 -23.35 25.62
CA VAL A 173 16.19 -23.88 26.89
C VAL A 173 16.74 -25.27 26.63
N VAL A 174 18.02 -25.33 26.23
CA VAL A 174 18.74 -26.60 26.12
C VAL A 174 18.80 -27.25 27.50
N PRO A 175 18.25 -28.45 27.71
CA PRO A 175 18.49 -29.21 28.93
C PRO A 175 19.92 -29.77 28.84
N TRP A 176 20.87 -29.16 29.55
CA TRP A 176 22.14 -29.84 29.84
C TRP A 176 21.87 -31.04 30.76
N PRO A 177 22.43 -32.22 30.47
CA PRO A 177 23.37 -32.80 31.43
C PRO A 177 24.40 -33.81 30.84
N ILE A 178 25.70 -33.57 31.02
CA ILE A 178 26.65 -34.64 31.40
C ILE A 178 27.70 -34.05 32.37
N PRO A 179 27.91 -34.61 33.57
CA PRO A 179 28.99 -34.20 34.46
C PRO A 179 30.35 -34.72 33.94
N PRO A 180 31.42 -33.89 33.92
CA PRO A 180 32.74 -34.40 33.59
C PRO A 180 33.29 -35.28 34.73
N ARG A 181 33.72 -36.51 34.39
CA ARG A 181 34.48 -37.39 35.27
C ARG A 181 35.86 -36.79 35.64
N PRO A 182 36.48 -37.16 36.78
CA PRO A 182 37.77 -36.62 37.22
C PRO A 182 39.01 -37.38 36.69
N TRP A 183 40.03 -36.60 36.28
CA TRP A 183 41.52 -36.82 36.26
C TRP A 183 42.10 -38.01 35.42
N PRO A 184 43.35 -38.00 34.85
CA PRO A 184 44.55 -37.27 35.27
C PRO A 184 45.44 -36.55 34.23
N GLY A 185 46.18 -35.52 34.69
CA GLY A 185 47.33 -34.92 33.99
C GLY A 185 48.55 -35.87 33.88
N PRO A 186 49.65 -35.50 33.18
CA PRO A 186 50.58 -34.41 33.58
C PRO A 186 51.17 -33.55 32.42
N GLY A 187 51.85 -32.43 32.77
CA GLY A 187 52.42 -31.37 31.89
C GLY A 187 53.63 -31.75 31.00
N PRO A 188 54.57 -30.85 30.60
CA PRO A 188 55.03 -29.62 31.28
C PRO A 188 55.36 -28.33 30.43
N LEU A 189 55.25 -27.18 31.11
CA LEU A 189 56.13 -25.96 31.22
C LEU A 189 57.05 -25.47 30.07
N ARG A 190 57.01 -24.14 29.79
CA ARG A 190 58.13 -23.14 29.95
C ARG A 190 57.73 -21.69 29.52
N GLY A 191 58.03 -20.67 30.36
CA GLY A 191 57.76 -19.20 30.20
C GLY A 191 58.91 -18.40 29.54
N PRO A 192 59.31 -17.15 29.94
CA PRO A 192 58.67 -16.10 30.78
C PRO A 192 58.88 -14.57 30.39
N LEU A 193 57.99 -13.71 30.92
CA LEU A 193 58.14 -12.35 31.57
C LEU A 193 58.77 -11.09 30.88
N THR A 194 58.12 -9.89 30.98
CA THR A 194 58.42 -8.79 31.94
C THR A 194 57.64 -7.47 31.68
N GLY A 195 57.18 -6.78 32.76
CA GLY A 195 56.60 -5.41 32.76
C GLY A 195 57.65 -4.31 33.06
N PRO A 196 57.28 -3.04 33.41
CA PRO A 196 56.56 -2.73 34.67
C PRO A 196 55.57 -1.53 34.62
N ALA A 197 54.93 -1.28 35.77
CA ALA A 197 53.84 -0.34 36.06
C ALA A 197 54.28 0.91 36.86
N THR A 198 53.47 1.98 36.84
CA THR A 198 53.28 2.97 37.93
C THR A 198 51.91 3.69 37.84
N GLY A 199 51.15 3.77 38.95
CA GLY A 199 50.01 4.70 39.17
C GLY A 199 50.45 5.94 40.00
N PRO A 200 49.59 6.71 40.76
CA PRO A 200 48.18 6.47 41.15
C PRO A 200 47.19 7.69 41.33
N ALA A 201 45.89 7.38 41.51
CA ALA A 201 44.84 7.90 42.45
C ALA A 201 44.14 9.32 42.44
N THR A 202 42.84 9.26 42.81
CA THR A 202 41.91 10.25 43.48
C THR A 202 41.00 11.24 42.68
N GLY A 203 39.69 11.28 43.02
CA GLY A 203 38.62 12.20 42.52
C GLY A 203 38.56 13.57 43.24
N PRO A 204 37.46 14.39 43.31
CA PRO A 204 36.02 14.19 42.99
C PRO A 204 35.32 15.33 42.15
N SER A 205 33.99 15.23 41.91
CA SER A 205 33.10 16.25 41.26
C SER A 205 32.86 17.54 42.09
N PRO A 206 32.37 18.68 41.52
CA PRO A 206 30.91 18.97 41.39
C PRO A 206 30.47 19.90 40.19
N GLY A 207 29.15 19.94 39.86
CA GLY A 207 28.51 20.93 38.93
C GLY A 207 28.00 22.21 39.65
N PRO A 208 26.91 22.92 39.27
CA PRO A 208 26.25 23.19 37.96
C PRO A 208 25.98 24.71 37.72
N LEU A 209 25.47 25.13 36.54
CA LEU A 209 24.71 26.39 36.37
C LEU A 209 23.68 26.27 35.23
N ALA A 210 22.46 26.75 35.49
CA ALA A 210 21.27 26.67 34.63
C ALA A 210 20.64 28.07 34.43
N ALA A 211 20.04 28.33 33.26
CA ALA A 211 18.89 29.21 33.00
C ALA A 211 18.54 29.16 31.48
N THR A 212 17.54 28.41 30.99
CA THR A 212 16.08 28.65 30.87
C THR A 212 15.65 29.65 29.77
N MET A 213 15.06 29.14 28.67
CA MET A 213 13.69 29.47 28.20
C MET A 213 13.26 28.58 27.00
N GLN A 214 12.07 27.99 27.12
CA GLN A 214 11.32 27.14 26.16
C GLN A 214 10.35 28.01 25.32
N PRO A 215 9.86 27.57 24.13
CA PRO A 215 8.61 26.78 24.07
C PRO A 215 8.50 25.70 22.96
N HIS A 216 7.69 24.68 23.28
CA HIS A 216 6.87 23.77 22.47
C HIS A 216 7.28 23.32 21.05
N ALA A 217 7.61 22.03 20.94
CA ALA A 217 7.32 21.22 19.74
C ALA A 217 6.92 19.79 20.17
N ALA A 218 5.75 19.36 19.71
CA ALA A 218 5.34 17.96 19.71
C ALA A 218 6.20 17.18 18.72
N SER A 219 6.69 16.00 19.09
CA SER A 219 7.22 15.01 18.15
C SER A 219 7.23 13.62 18.76
N LEU A 220 6.39 12.76 18.20
CA LEU A 220 6.64 11.36 17.86
C LEU A 220 7.82 10.70 18.59
N ALA A 221 7.53 10.02 19.70
CA ALA A 221 8.40 9.00 20.24
C ALA A 221 8.29 7.74 19.36
N SER A 222 9.30 7.54 18.53
CA SER A 222 9.60 6.28 17.85
C SER A 222 9.65 5.14 18.87
N ALA A 223 8.78 4.14 18.68
CA ALA A 223 8.83 2.88 19.40
C ALA A 223 10.12 2.14 19.03
N ALA A 224 11.08 2.11 19.95
CA ALA A 224 12.19 1.18 19.91
C ALA A 224 11.68 -0.26 20.09
N PRO A 225 12.27 -1.27 19.42
CA PRO A 225 11.89 -2.66 19.60
C PRO A 225 12.25 -3.11 21.01
N GLN A 226 11.24 -3.41 21.84
CA GLN A 226 11.48 -4.06 23.13
C GLN A 226 11.88 -5.51 22.86
N THR A 227 13.14 -5.85 23.11
CA THR A 227 13.56 -7.24 23.34
C THR A 227 12.94 -7.71 24.65
N GLY A 228 11.75 -8.31 24.58
CA GLY A 228 11.04 -8.86 25.74
C GLY A 228 11.77 -10.07 26.30
N GLY A 229 12.46 -9.92 27.43
CA GLY A 229 12.84 -11.05 28.27
C GLY A 229 11.60 -11.68 28.92
N LEU A 230 11.63 -13.00 29.16
CA LEU A 230 10.60 -13.69 29.96
C LEU A 230 10.56 -13.08 31.38
N SER A 231 9.36 -12.96 31.95
CA SER A 231 9.24 -12.55 33.36
C SER A 231 9.93 -13.55 34.30
N GLU A 232 10.31 -13.10 35.50
CA GLU A 232 10.96 -13.96 36.49
C GLU A 232 10.11 -15.19 36.86
N ALA A 233 8.79 -15.01 36.98
CA ALA A 233 7.82 -16.08 37.23
C ALA A 233 7.70 -17.05 36.04
N ALA A 234 7.74 -16.55 34.80
CA ALA A 234 7.74 -17.40 33.60
C ALA A 234 9.05 -18.21 33.52
N SER A 235 10.18 -17.59 33.83
CA SER A 235 11.50 -18.24 33.84
C SER A 235 11.56 -19.38 34.87
N GLN A 236 11.04 -19.18 36.08
CA GLN A 236 10.92 -20.23 37.10
C GLN A 236 10.01 -21.37 36.65
N SER A 237 8.90 -21.05 35.97
CA SER A 237 7.96 -22.04 35.44
C SER A 237 8.57 -22.89 34.32
N VAL A 238 9.43 -22.30 33.49
CA VAL A 238 10.18 -23.01 32.43
C VAL A 238 11.26 -23.93 33.02
N VAL A 239 11.98 -23.50 34.06
CA VAL A 239 12.94 -24.38 34.78
C VAL A 239 12.21 -25.55 35.46
N ALA A 240 11.03 -25.28 36.05
CA ALA A 240 10.19 -26.32 36.63
C ALA A 240 9.66 -27.30 35.57
N LEU A 241 9.35 -26.82 34.36
CA LEU A 241 8.94 -27.66 33.24
C LEU A 241 10.08 -28.59 32.78
N ALA A 242 11.31 -28.08 32.67
CA ALA A 242 12.49 -28.85 32.26
C ALA A 242 12.90 -29.96 33.26
N THR A 243 12.62 -29.75 34.54
CA THR A 243 13.01 -30.68 35.63
C THR A 243 11.92 -31.68 36.01
N SER A 244 10.70 -31.50 35.48
CA SER A 244 9.54 -32.34 35.80
C SER A 244 9.63 -33.73 35.16
N ARG A 245 9.49 -34.78 35.98
CA ARG A 245 9.59 -36.20 35.55
C ARG A 245 8.25 -36.95 35.50
N SER A 246 7.15 -36.34 35.96
CA SER A 246 5.81 -36.92 35.98
C SER A 246 4.89 -36.22 34.98
N VAL A 247 4.11 -36.97 34.21
CA VAL A 247 3.11 -36.42 33.26
C VAL A 247 2.06 -35.56 33.97
N ALA A 248 1.64 -35.95 35.17
CA ALA A 248 0.68 -35.16 35.96
C ALA A 248 1.25 -33.79 36.36
N GLN A 249 2.55 -33.74 36.72
CA GLN A 249 3.24 -32.48 37.00
C GLN A 249 3.40 -31.65 35.72
N LEU A 250 3.75 -32.28 34.59
CA LEU A 250 3.87 -31.59 33.30
C LEU A 250 2.57 -30.92 32.88
N ARG A 251 1.41 -31.59 33.04
CA ARG A 251 0.11 -30.98 32.73
C ARG A 251 -0.13 -29.70 33.53
N ALA A 252 0.09 -29.73 34.84
CA ALA A 252 -0.07 -28.54 35.68
C ALA A 252 0.86 -27.41 35.25
N ARG A 253 2.13 -27.70 34.97
CA ARG A 253 3.12 -26.70 34.53
C ARG A 253 2.82 -26.13 33.14
N LEU A 254 2.34 -26.95 32.21
CA LEU A 254 1.97 -26.48 30.87
C LEU A 254 0.72 -25.59 30.93
N ILE A 255 -0.23 -25.84 31.84
CA ILE A 255 -1.36 -24.94 32.07
C ILE A 255 -0.88 -23.57 32.53
N ASP A 256 0.09 -23.50 33.45
CA ASP A 256 0.69 -22.23 33.91
C ASP A 256 1.41 -21.47 32.78
N LEU A 257 1.86 -22.18 31.74
CA LEU A 257 2.55 -21.64 30.57
C LEU A 257 1.63 -21.41 29.35
N SER A 258 0.31 -21.45 29.53
CA SER A 258 -0.67 -21.34 28.43
C SER A 258 -0.46 -20.10 27.54
N SER A 259 -0.12 -18.95 28.12
CA SER A 259 0.14 -17.72 27.35
C SER A 259 1.36 -17.83 26.44
N ILE A 260 2.37 -18.60 26.83
CA ILE A 260 3.56 -18.86 26.00
C ILE A 260 3.26 -19.88 24.91
N ILE A 261 2.53 -20.94 25.27
CA ILE A 261 2.10 -21.97 24.31
C ILE A 261 1.25 -21.34 23.20
N ALA A 262 0.35 -20.42 23.55
CA ALA A 262 -0.48 -19.68 22.60
C ALA A 262 0.34 -18.94 21.52
N ILE A 263 1.45 -18.30 21.90
CA ILE A 263 2.35 -17.59 20.97
C ILE A 263 2.95 -18.56 19.94
N HIS A 264 3.29 -19.77 20.37
CA HIS A 264 3.91 -20.79 19.52
C HIS A 264 2.91 -21.74 18.86
N LEU A 265 1.60 -21.54 19.06
CA LEU A 265 0.59 -22.48 18.60
C LEU A 265 0.54 -22.61 17.07
N CYS A 266 0.94 -21.57 16.34
CA CYS A 266 1.08 -21.59 14.88
C CYS A 266 2.05 -22.69 14.40
N ASP A 267 3.10 -22.99 15.18
CA ASP A 267 4.07 -24.05 14.87
C ASP A 267 3.65 -25.43 15.39
N LEU A 268 2.76 -25.47 16.39
CA LEU A 268 2.32 -26.69 17.07
C LEU A 268 1.06 -27.28 16.39
N GLN A 269 1.16 -27.57 15.10
CA GLN A 269 0.02 -27.97 14.26
C GLN A 269 -0.73 -29.21 14.76
N TYR A 270 -0.03 -30.14 15.43
CA TYR A 270 -0.63 -31.36 15.98
C TYR A 270 -1.63 -31.08 17.11
N LEU A 271 -1.60 -29.88 17.70
CA LEU A 271 -2.57 -29.46 18.71
C LEU A 271 -3.87 -28.91 18.10
N TRP A 272 -3.88 -28.50 16.83
CA TRP A 272 -5.00 -27.76 16.25
C TRP A 272 -6.33 -28.52 16.26
N SER A 273 -6.30 -29.83 16.02
CA SER A 273 -7.51 -30.67 16.03
C SER A 273 -8.17 -30.80 17.41
N TRP A 274 -7.48 -30.40 18.48
CA TRP A 274 -8.01 -30.44 19.83
C TRP A 274 -8.77 -29.17 20.22
N PHE A 275 -8.63 -28.10 19.43
CA PHE A 275 -9.36 -26.86 19.63
C PHE A 275 -10.70 -26.91 18.93
N ARG A 276 -11.75 -26.49 19.63
CA ARG A 276 -13.04 -26.16 19.02
C ARG A 276 -13.07 -24.68 18.69
N VAL A 277 -13.69 -24.38 17.55
CA VAL A 277 -13.98 -23.02 17.12
C VAL A 277 -15.48 -22.91 17.01
N ASP A 278 -16.05 -21.96 17.72
CA ASP A 278 -17.49 -21.74 17.73
C ASP A 278 -17.74 -20.26 17.43
N CYS A 279 -18.48 -20.01 16.36
CA CYS A 279 -18.75 -18.66 15.91
C CYS A 279 -19.90 -18.04 16.69
N LEU A 280 -19.59 -16.93 17.35
CA LEU A 280 -20.48 -16.25 18.30
C LEU A 280 -21.43 -15.31 17.56
N THR A 281 -20.91 -14.58 16.58
CA THR A 281 -21.65 -13.59 15.82
C THR A 281 -21.00 -13.30 14.47
N THR A 282 -21.75 -12.64 13.60
CA THR A 282 -21.28 -12.14 12.31
C THR A 282 -21.54 -10.63 12.25
N ALA A 283 -20.52 -9.85 11.94
CA ALA A 283 -20.59 -8.39 11.82
C ALA A 283 -20.41 -7.96 10.37
N ASN A 284 -21.23 -7.02 9.89
CA ASN A 284 -21.06 -6.41 8.58
C ASN A 284 -19.92 -5.37 8.63
N VAL A 285 -19.27 -5.18 7.49
CA VAL A 285 -18.17 -4.23 7.33
C VAL A 285 -18.64 -3.02 6.52
N ASP A 286 -18.27 -1.82 6.94
CA ASP A 286 -18.58 -0.57 6.24
C ASP A 286 -17.64 -0.28 5.06
N SER A 287 -17.83 0.86 4.39
CA SER A 287 -17.03 1.28 3.22
C SER A 287 -15.55 1.53 3.55
N GLU A 288 -15.24 1.88 4.80
CA GLU A 288 -13.88 2.11 5.29
C GLU A 288 -13.19 0.82 5.76
N GLY A 289 -13.86 -0.32 5.57
CA GLY A 289 -13.37 -1.62 6.00
C GLY A 289 -13.51 -1.84 7.51
N ARG A 290 -14.25 -1.01 8.25
CA ARG A 290 -14.41 -1.16 9.70
C ARG A 290 -15.60 -2.04 10.04
N PHE A 291 -15.49 -2.76 11.15
CA PHE A 291 -16.58 -3.54 11.71
C PHE A 291 -16.59 -3.46 13.23
N THR A 292 -17.76 -3.72 13.82
CA THR A 292 -17.91 -3.82 15.26
C THR A 292 -18.80 -4.99 15.63
N ALA A 293 -18.41 -5.73 16.68
CA ALA A 293 -19.18 -6.85 17.20
C ALA A 293 -19.26 -6.78 18.73
N LEU A 294 -20.40 -7.22 19.27
CA LEU A 294 -20.59 -7.42 20.70
C LEU A 294 -20.51 -8.91 21.02
N VAL A 295 -19.61 -9.28 21.92
CA VAL A 295 -19.42 -10.64 22.41
C VAL A 295 -19.68 -10.68 23.91
N ILE A 296 -20.31 -11.76 24.40
CA ILE A 296 -20.52 -11.99 25.84
C ILE A 296 -19.50 -13.03 26.30
N ASN A 297 -18.78 -12.76 27.39
CA ASN A 297 -17.77 -13.66 27.96
C ASN A 297 -17.85 -13.73 29.50
N ASP A 298 -17.13 -14.67 30.12
CA ASP A 298 -16.94 -14.70 31.57
C ASP A 298 -16.00 -13.58 32.01
N CYS A 299 -16.44 -12.72 32.94
CA CYS A 299 -15.65 -11.60 33.47
C CYS A 299 -14.33 -12.01 34.13
N LYS A 300 -14.17 -13.27 34.55
CA LYS A 300 -12.92 -13.76 35.15
C LYS A 300 -11.81 -13.96 34.12
N ASP A 301 -12.14 -13.90 32.83
CA ASP A 301 -11.22 -14.21 31.74
C ASP A 301 -11.38 -13.25 30.55
N ARG A 302 -10.42 -13.29 29.62
CA ARG A 302 -10.49 -12.61 28.33
C ARG A 302 -10.82 -13.61 27.22
N PRO A 303 -11.61 -13.25 26.22
CA PRO A 303 -11.96 -14.17 25.15
C PRO A 303 -10.79 -14.41 24.19
N ASP A 304 -10.67 -15.64 23.70
CA ASP A 304 -9.71 -16.04 22.67
C ASP A 304 -10.39 -15.99 21.30
N LEU A 305 -10.19 -14.90 20.55
CA LEU A 305 -10.99 -14.60 19.36
C LEU A 305 -10.31 -15.05 18.06
N TYR A 306 -11.06 -15.75 17.22
CA TYR A 306 -10.67 -16.14 15.86
C TYR A 306 -11.61 -15.51 14.84
N PHE A 307 -11.04 -14.97 13.77
CA PHE A 307 -11.78 -14.26 12.72
C PHE A 307 -11.64 -14.94 11.37
N TRP A 308 -12.75 -15.05 10.66
CA TRP A 308 -12.74 -15.36 9.23
C TRP A 308 -13.73 -14.44 8.50
N VAL A 309 -13.44 -14.12 7.25
CA VAL A 309 -14.14 -13.08 6.50
C VAL A 309 -14.68 -13.65 5.20
N GLU A 310 -15.92 -13.30 4.91
CA GLU A 310 -16.52 -13.46 3.59
C GLU A 310 -16.78 -12.10 2.97
N GLN A 311 -16.52 -11.97 1.67
CA GLN A 311 -16.88 -10.82 0.89
C GLN A 311 -17.99 -11.21 -0.08
N PHE A 312 -18.98 -10.34 -0.25
CA PHE A 312 -19.98 -10.51 -1.27
C PHE A 312 -19.36 -10.15 -2.62
N GLN A 313 -19.11 -11.17 -3.44
CA GLN A 313 -18.50 -11.08 -4.77
C GLN A 313 -19.45 -11.80 -5.73
N ASP A 314 -19.77 -11.18 -6.86
CA ASP A 314 -20.52 -11.82 -7.95
C ASP A 314 -21.86 -12.47 -7.54
N GLY A 315 -22.60 -11.83 -6.63
CA GLY A 315 -23.90 -12.31 -6.19
C GLY A 315 -23.86 -13.45 -5.15
N ALA A 316 -22.66 -13.83 -4.68
CA ALA A 316 -22.44 -14.87 -3.69
C ALA A 316 -21.49 -14.42 -2.57
N TRP A 317 -21.53 -15.10 -1.43
CA TRP A 317 -20.56 -14.89 -0.34
C TRP A 317 -19.33 -15.76 -0.57
N VAL A 318 -18.17 -15.14 -0.78
CA VAL A 318 -16.88 -15.80 -1.00
C VAL A 318 -16.00 -15.65 0.24
N THR A 319 -15.39 -16.74 0.72
CA THR A 319 -14.43 -16.68 1.83
C THR A 319 -13.10 -16.11 1.35
N VAL A 320 -12.78 -14.88 1.75
CA VAL A 320 -11.56 -14.14 1.34
C VAL A 320 -10.43 -14.21 2.37
N TYR A 321 -10.73 -14.62 3.60
CA TYR A 321 -9.76 -14.74 4.68
C TYR A 321 -10.22 -15.80 5.69
N ARG A 322 -9.43 -16.87 5.85
CA ARG A 322 -9.68 -17.94 6.84
C ARG A 322 -8.36 -18.58 7.27
N PRO A 323 -7.58 -17.90 8.14
CA PRO A 323 -6.29 -18.41 8.60
C PRO A 323 -6.45 -19.70 9.41
N SER A 324 -5.38 -20.45 9.62
CA SER A 324 -5.43 -21.58 10.56
C SER A 324 -5.66 -21.10 12.00
N ILE A 325 -6.26 -21.96 12.83
CA ILE A 325 -6.60 -21.63 14.23
C ILE A 325 -5.35 -21.19 15.00
N GLY A 326 -4.24 -21.93 14.88
CA GLY A 326 -3.01 -21.63 15.62
C GLY A 326 -2.36 -20.30 15.26
N CYS A 327 -2.53 -19.82 14.02
CA CYS A 327 -1.90 -18.59 13.53
C CYS A 327 -2.85 -17.38 13.50
N GLY A 328 -4.17 -17.63 13.47
CA GLY A 328 -5.20 -16.59 13.34
C GLY A 328 -5.99 -16.30 14.61
N THR A 329 -5.68 -16.95 15.73
CA THR A 329 -6.36 -16.71 17.02
C THR A 329 -5.66 -15.57 17.78
N HIS A 330 -6.46 -14.58 18.16
CA HIS A 330 -6.09 -13.49 19.04
C HIS A 330 -6.35 -13.91 20.50
N TRP A 331 -5.34 -14.52 21.11
CA TRP A 331 -5.39 -15.01 22.49
C TRP A 331 -5.51 -13.88 23.51
N ASN A 332 -6.34 -14.07 24.53
CA ASN A 332 -6.62 -13.10 25.60
C ASN A 332 -6.96 -11.70 25.07
N HIS A 333 -7.83 -11.62 24.06
CA HIS A 333 -8.16 -10.37 23.38
C HIS A 333 -8.62 -9.29 24.38
N ALA A 334 -8.00 -8.11 24.31
CA ALA A 334 -8.36 -6.98 25.14
C ALA A 334 -9.62 -6.32 24.58
N CYS A 335 -10.76 -6.51 25.25
CA CYS A 335 -12.02 -5.89 24.87
C CYS A 335 -11.87 -4.36 24.68
N GLY A 336 -12.40 -3.84 23.58
CA GLY A 336 -12.29 -2.44 23.17
C GLY A 336 -11.07 -2.11 22.32
N SER A 337 -10.11 -3.02 22.17
CA SER A 337 -8.96 -2.83 21.25
C SER A 337 -9.36 -3.06 19.79
N GLU A 338 -8.70 -2.33 18.88
CA GLU A 338 -8.90 -2.49 17.43
C GLU A 338 -8.01 -3.60 16.88
N ILE A 339 -8.59 -4.47 16.04
CA ILE A 339 -7.86 -5.50 15.30
C ILE A 339 -7.78 -5.12 13.83
N VAL A 340 -6.58 -5.15 13.25
CA VAL A 340 -6.38 -4.96 11.80
C VAL A 340 -6.09 -6.30 11.14
N LEU A 341 -6.93 -6.70 10.18
CA LEU A 341 -6.77 -7.93 9.41
C LEU A 341 -6.33 -7.57 7.98
N ASN A 342 -5.27 -8.22 7.47
CA ASN A 342 -4.84 -8.12 6.07
C ASN A 342 -5.41 -9.27 5.24
N LEU A 343 -6.16 -8.97 4.19
CA LEU A 343 -6.92 -9.93 3.39
C LEU A 343 -6.38 -9.96 1.95
N PRO A 344 -5.32 -10.73 1.66
CA PRO A 344 -4.76 -10.78 0.31
C PRO A 344 -5.76 -11.33 -0.73
N GLY A 345 -6.71 -12.17 -0.30
CA GLY A 345 -7.76 -12.75 -1.14
C GLY A 345 -9.00 -11.88 -1.35
N ALA A 346 -9.07 -10.68 -0.75
CA ALA A 346 -10.21 -9.78 -0.91
C ALA A 346 -10.06 -8.88 -2.14
N VAL A 347 -11.18 -8.35 -2.63
CA VAL A 347 -11.20 -7.21 -3.56
C VAL A 347 -11.18 -5.94 -2.71
N ALA A 348 -10.20 -5.07 -2.96
CA ALA A 348 -10.11 -3.78 -2.28
C ALA A 348 -11.23 -2.87 -2.80
N CYS A 349 -11.82 -2.10 -1.89
CA CYS A 349 -12.69 -1.01 -2.27
C CYS A 349 -11.81 0.16 -2.64
N GLU A 350 -11.47 0.23 -3.92
CA GLU A 350 -10.94 1.42 -4.54
C GLU A 350 -12.11 2.38 -4.73
N GLU A 351 -12.54 3.03 -3.64
CA GLU A 351 -13.29 4.27 -3.82
C GLU A 351 -12.31 5.27 -4.46
N PRO A 352 -12.75 6.00 -5.51
CA PRO A 352 -11.96 7.09 -6.04
C PRO A 352 -11.57 8.01 -4.89
N SER A 353 -10.30 8.39 -4.80
CA SER A 353 -9.76 9.18 -3.69
C SER A 353 -10.28 10.61 -3.63
N TYR A 354 -11.36 10.90 -4.36
CA TYR A 354 -11.89 12.22 -4.60
C TYR A 354 -13.41 12.30 -4.41
N GLU A 355 -13.87 13.41 -3.85
CA GLU A 355 -15.30 13.69 -3.72
C GLU A 355 -15.89 14.24 -5.04
N VAL A 356 -17.07 13.76 -5.42
CA VAL A 356 -17.84 14.22 -6.58
C VAL A 356 -18.75 15.39 -6.15
N PRO A 357 -18.85 16.49 -6.92
CA PRO A 357 -19.72 17.62 -6.59
C PRO A 357 -21.18 17.19 -6.36
N PRO A 358 -21.88 17.77 -5.35
CA PRO A 358 -23.28 17.45 -5.10
C PRO A 358 -24.14 17.64 -6.34
N GLY A 359 -25.00 16.65 -6.63
CA GLY A 359 -25.92 16.69 -7.77
C GLY A 359 -25.32 16.24 -9.11
N VAL A 360 -24.05 15.83 -9.15
CA VAL A 360 -23.45 15.19 -10.33
C VAL A 360 -23.52 13.67 -10.19
N THR A 361 -24.15 13.00 -11.15
CA THR A 361 -24.35 11.53 -11.14
C THR A 361 -23.68 10.83 -12.32
N LEU A 362 -23.67 11.47 -13.50
CA LEU A 362 -22.98 11.00 -14.70
C LEU A 362 -21.81 11.93 -15.00
N PHE A 363 -20.59 11.38 -14.98
CA PHE A 363 -19.39 12.18 -15.22
C PHE A 363 -18.28 11.43 -15.91
N VAL A 364 -17.39 12.20 -16.54
CA VAL A 364 -16.05 11.77 -16.96
C VAL A 364 -15.04 12.73 -16.35
N LEU A 365 -14.03 12.19 -15.67
CA LEU A 365 -12.96 12.92 -15.01
C LEU A 365 -11.62 12.58 -15.68
N PRO A 366 -11.04 13.48 -16.48
CA PRO A 366 -9.66 13.37 -16.93
C PRO A 366 -8.75 13.36 -15.71
N TRP A 367 -8.00 12.27 -15.52
CA TRP A 367 -7.27 12.00 -14.29
C TRP A 367 -5.79 12.34 -14.43
N ALA A 368 -5.09 11.77 -15.40
CA ALA A 368 -3.64 11.93 -15.47
C ALA A 368 -3.10 11.65 -16.88
N VAL A 369 -1.88 12.15 -17.13
CA VAL A 369 -1.00 11.63 -18.19
C VAL A 369 0.04 10.76 -17.50
N ALA A 370 -0.12 9.45 -17.60
CA ALA A 370 0.58 8.45 -16.81
C ALA A 370 0.43 8.75 -15.30
N HIS A 371 1.52 8.99 -14.57
CA HIS A 371 1.43 9.38 -13.16
C HIS A 371 1.32 10.89 -12.92
N VAL A 372 1.27 11.71 -13.98
CA VAL A 372 1.20 13.18 -13.86
C VAL A 372 -0.26 13.63 -13.76
N PRO A 373 -0.70 14.16 -12.61
CA PRO A 373 -2.06 14.64 -12.44
C PRO A 373 -2.32 15.88 -13.33
N ILE A 374 -3.45 15.91 -14.03
CA ILE A 374 -3.94 17.07 -14.78
C ILE A 374 -4.45 18.17 -13.82
N TRP A 375 -3.92 19.39 -13.94
CA TRP A 375 -4.37 20.57 -13.17
C TRP A 375 -5.65 21.20 -13.73
N GLY A 376 -5.72 21.30 -15.06
CA GLY A 376 -6.76 22.04 -15.75
C GLY A 376 -6.60 23.56 -15.59
N ILE A 377 -7.72 24.28 -15.59
CA ILE A 377 -7.82 25.74 -15.53
C ILE A 377 -8.80 26.11 -14.40
N PRO A 378 -8.38 26.04 -13.13
CA PRO A 378 -9.27 26.36 -12.02
C PRO A 378 -9.65 27.85 -11.98
N PRO A 379 -10.82 28.21 -11.41
CA PRO A 379 -11.22 29.60 -11.23
C PRO A 379 -10.13 30.42 -10.50
N GLY A 380 -9.88 31.64 -10.98
CA GLY A 380 -8.84 32.51 -10.42
C GLY A 380 -7.43 32.23 -10.94
N SER A 381 -7.24 31.25 -11.83
CA SER A 381 -5.96 30.96 -12.51
C SER A 381 -4.80 30.66 -11.54
N ALA A 382 -5.09 29.92 -10.46
CA ALA A 382 -4.04 29.48 -9.54
C ALA A 382 -2.98 28.65 -10.28
N PRO A 383 -1.67 28.83 -9.96
CA PRO A 383 -0.60 28.07 -10.60
C PRO A 383 -0.69 26.59 -10.23
N ALA A 384 -0.32 25.71 -11.16
CA ALA A 384 -0.30 24.28 -10.89
C ALA A 384 0.76 23.96 -9.82
N PRO A 385 0.48 23.04 -8.88
CA PRO A 385 1.48 22.52 -7.97
C PRO A 385 2.58 21.79 -8.73
N PHE A 386 3.74 21.69 -8.08
CA PHE A 386 4.84 20.88 -8.56
C PHE A 386 4.38 19.41 -8.75
N GLY A 387 4.77 18.79 -9.86
CA GLY A 387 4.36 17.43 -10.24
C GLY A 387 3.05 17.35 -11.02
N TRP A 388 2.37 18.46 -11.30
CA TRP A 388 1.11 18.50 -12.03
C TRP A 388 1.28 19.08 -13.45
N LEU A 389 0.52 18.55 -14.39
CA LEU A 389 0.43 19.10 -15.75
C LEU A 389 -0.21 20.48 -15.70
N ARG A 390 0.55 21.50 -16.11
CA ARG A 390 0.11 22.90 -16.16
C ARG A 390 -0.82 23.16 -17.34
N SER A 391 -1.55 24.26 -17.28
CA SER A 391 -2.46 24.70 -18.36
C SER A 391 -1.77 25.08 -19.67
N ASP A 392 -0.47 25.39 -19.63
CA ASP A 392 0.37 25.64 -20.80
C ASP A 392 1.01 24.37 -21.39
N GLY A 393 0.70 23.19 -20.83
CA GLY A 393 1.15 21.90 -21.33
C GLY A 393 2.52 21.45 -20.80
N HIS A 394 3.20 22.26 -19.99
CA HIS A 394 4.48 21.88 -19.37
C HIS A 394 4.28 21.23 -17.99
N LEU A 395 5.35 20.65 -17.46
CA LEU A 395 5.41 20.04 -16.14
C LEU A 395 6.68 20.48 -15.40
N ASP A 396 6.57 20.66 -14.09
CA ASP A 396 7.71 20.74 -13.18
C ASP A 396 7.74 19.45 -12.35
N TYR A 397 8.86 18.70 -12.32
CA TYR A 397 8.93 17.39 -11.65
C TYR A 397 10.33 17.07 -11.10
N LEU A 398 10.42 16.13 -10.16
CA LEU A 398 11.70 15.66 -9.59
C LEU A 398 12.23 14.49 -10.40
N ASP A 399 13.47 14.61 -10.88
CA ASP A 399 14.23 13.48 -11.41
C ASP A 399 15.03 12.82 -10.27
N ASP A 400 14.52 11.69 -9.78
CA ASP A 400 15.14 10.87 -8.73
C ASP A 400 15.70 9.55 -9.27
N MET A 401 16.10 9.53 -10.55
CA MET A 401 16.70 8.35 -11.15
C MET A 401 17.98 7.97 -10.38
N PRO A 402 18.12 6.72 -9.89
CA PRO A 402 19.18 6.33 -8.95
C PRO A 402 20.60 6.46 -9.53
N THR A 403 20.73 6.63 -10.85
CA THR A 403 21.99 6.77 -11.56
C THR A 403 22.28 8.21 -12.05
N THR A 404 21.29 9.11 -12.04
CA THR A 404 21.42 10.47 -12.64
C THR A 404 20.71 11.59 -11.90
N ALA A 405 20.11 11.36 -10.72
CA ALA A 405 19.24 12.29 -9.99
C ALA A 405 19.60 13.78 -10.16
N LEU A 406 18.93 14.45 -11.10
CA LEU A 406 19.12 15.86 -11.41
C LEU A 406 18.37 16.78 -10.42
N GLY A 407 17.52 16.21 -9.57
CA GLY A 407 16.65 16.97 -8.67
C GLY A 407 15.47 17.58 -9.42
N ALA A 408 15.02 18.77 -9.00
CA ALA A 408 13.84 19.40 -9.57
C ALA A 408 14.13 19.93 -10.98
N LEU A 409 13.35 19.51 -11.97
CA LEU A 409 13.37 20.00 -13.35
C LEU A 409 12.13 20.87 -13.59
N TYR A 410 12.33 21.98 -14.31
CA TYR A 410 11.29 22.97 -14.58
C TYR A 410 11.01 23.13 -16.07
N ASN A 411 9.76 23.45 -16.40
CA ASN A 411 9.23 23.62 -17.76
C ASN A 411 9.59 22.42 -18.66
N ALA A 412 9.40 21.21 -18.14
CA ALA A 412 9.65 20.00 -18.89
C ALA A 412 8.53 19.71 -19.89
N PRO A 413 8.86 19.38 -21.15
CA PRO A 413 7.91 18.85 -22.11
C PRO A 413 7.65 17.35 -21.88
N PHE A 414 6.62 16.84 -22.52
CA PHE A 414 6.36 15.42 -22.66
C PHE A 414 7.09 14.83 -23.88
N GLY A 415 7.24 13.51 -23.93
CA GLY A 415 7.77 12.81 -25.09
C GLY A 415 7.50 11.31 -25.05
N GLY A 416 7.94 10.57 -26.08
CA GLY A 416 7.75 9.13 -26.18
C GLY A 416 6.27 8.76 -26.32
N THR A 417 5.78 7.86 -25.46
CA THR A 417 4.38 7.43 -25.46
C THR A 417 3.64 8.01 -24.27
N LEU A 418 2.57 8.76 -24.53
CA LEU A 418 1.72 9.37 -23.51
C LEU A 418 0.50 8.50 -23.26
N ASN A 419 0.36 8.02 -22.04
CA ASN A 419 -0.80 7.23 -21.61
C ASN A 419 -1.78 8.14 -20.86
N PHE A 420 -2.95 8.37 -21.42
CA PHE A 420 -4.00 9.14 -20.78
C PHE A 420 -4.85 8.25 -19.89
N ILE A 421 -5.14 8.72 -18.68
CA ILE A 421 -5.99 8.06 -17.69
C ILE A 421 -7.19 8.97 -17.42
N HIS A 422 -8.37 8.39 -17.36
CA HIS A 422 -9.57 9.03 -16.83
C HIS A 422 -10.29 8.10 -15.88
N ASP A 423 -11.21 8.67 -15.13
CA ASP A 423 -12.24 7.93 -14.42
C ASP A 423 -13.62 8.37 -14.93
N ASP A 424 -14.63 7.56 -14.66
CA ASP A 424 -16.00 7.79 -15.09
C ASP A 424 -16.99 7.26 -14.06
N SER A 425 -18.20 7.82 -14.05
CA SER A 425 -19.24 7.40 -13.11
C SER A 425 -19.61 5.93 -13.32
N TYR A 426 -19.84 5.18 -12.24
CA TYR A 426 -20.27 3.76 -12.28
C TYR A 426 -21.48 3.46 -13.21
N PHE A 427 -22.35 4.45 -13.44
CA PHE A 427 -23.52 4.31 -14.31
C PHE A 427 -23.18 4.45 -15.81
N ILE A 428 -21.91 4.59 -16.17
CA ILE A 428 -21.37 4.53 -17.54
C ILE A 428 -20.66 3.18 -17.68
N PRO A 429 -20.85 2.44 -18.79
CA PRO A 429 -21.77 2.72 -19.91
C PRO A 429 -23.26 2.58 -19.53
N SER A 430 -24.12 3.28 -20.28
CA SER A 430 -25.59 3.22 -20.20
C SER A 430 -26.21 3.14 -21.61
N SER A 431 -27.55 3.19 -21.72
CA SER A 431 -28.22 3.21 -23.04
C SER A 431 -27.91 4.46 -23.87
N GLY A 432 -27.59 5.58 -23.20
CA GLY A 432 -27.28 6.87 -23.84
C GLY A 432 -25.79 7.19 -23.95
N ILE A 433 -24.92 6.44 -23.27
CA ILE A 433 -23.46 6.68 -23.24
C ILE A 433 -22.75 5.34 -23.35
N LYS A 434 -21.95 5.13 -24.40
CA LYS A 434 -21.28 3.85 -24.64
C LYS A 434 -19.80 3.98 -24.95
N TYR A 435 -19.40 5.00 -25.70
CA TYR A 435 -18.03 5.16 -26.15
C TYR A 435 -17.43 6.50 -25.76
N TYR A 436 -16.10 6.56 -25.68
CA TYR A 436 -15.33 7.79 -25.61
C TYR A 436 -14.27 7.84 -26.71
N ARG A 437 -13.69 9.02 -26.93
CA ARG A 437 -12.57 9.21 -27.86
C ARG A 437 -11.60 10.25 -27.34
N TYR A 438 -10.32 9.94 -27.43
CA TYR A 438 -9.24 10.92 -27.33
C TYR A 438 -8.79 11.33 -28.74
N ALA A 439 -8.56 12.61 -28.95
CA ALA A 439 -7.98 13.14 -30.16
C ALA A 439 -7.00 14.27 -29.84
N TYR A 440 -6.04 14.50 -30.73
CA TYR A 440 -5.08 15.58 -30.60
C TYR A 440 -5.12 16.51 -31.82
N SER A 441 -4.74 17.76 -31.61
CA SER A 441 -4.50 18.74 -32.67
C SER A 441 -3.28 19.58 -32.31
N ARG A 442 -2.47 19.91 -33.31
CA ARG A 442 -1.30 20.77 -33.12
C ARG A 442 -1.75 22.23 -33.00
N VAL A 443 -1.27 22.93 -31.99
CA VAL A 443 -1.55 24.35 -31.80
C VAL A 443 -0.64 25.16 -32.74
N THR A 444 -1.25 25.85 -33.69
CA THR A 444 -0.59 26.78 -34.64
C THR A 444 -1.21 28.18 -34.58
N SER A 445 -0.53 29.20 -35.11
CA SER A 445 -1.13 30.54 -35.19
C SER A 445 -2.39 30.50 -36.06
N GLY A 446 -3.55 30.84 -35.48
CA GLY A 446 -4.84 30.76 -36.19
C GLY A 446 -5.61 29.45 -35.97
N SER A 447 -5.17 28.59 -35.04
CA SER A 447 -5.96 27.43 -34.58
C SER A 447 -7.38 27.86 -34.25
N SER A 448 -8.37 27.24 -34.88
CA SER A 448 -9.78 27.45 -34.53
C SER A 448 -10.13 26.65 -33.27
N PRO A 449 -11.05 27.13 -32.43
CA PRO A 449 -11.54 26.36 -31.29
C PRO A 449 -12.13 25.01 -31.74
N ASN A 450 -12.04 23.98 -30.90
CA ASN A 450 -12.69 22.69 -31.16
C ASN A 450 -14.18 22.88 -31.51
N THR A 451 -14.57 22.45 -32.71
CA THR A 451 -15.95 22.56 -33.21
C THR A 451 -16.78 21.30 -32.98
N GLY A 452 -16.19 20.24 -32.42
CA GLY A 452 -16.86 19.01 -32.01
C GLY A 452 -16.34 17.75 -32.70
N ALA A 453 -17.13 16.67 -32.67
CA ALA A 453 -16.66 15.34 -33.09
C ALA A 453 -16.35 15.21 -34.58
N SER A 454 -16.92 16.05 -35.43
CA SER A 454 -16.69 16.05 -36.88
C SER A 454 -15.61 17.04 -37.33
N ASP A 455 -14.89 17.67 -36.39
CA ASP A 455 -13.83 18.61 -36.69
C ASP A 455 -12.63 17.92 -37.39
N PRO A 456 -12.34 18.24 -38.66
CA PRO A 456 -11.33 17.54 -39.44
C PRO A 456 -9.90 17.90 -39.05
N THR A 457 -9.69 18.95 -38.23
CA THR A 457 -8.33 19.33 -37.80
C THR A 457 -7.80 18.45 -36.67
N TRP A 458 -8.64 17.56 -36.13
CA TRP A 458 -8.30 16.68 -35.02
C TRP A 458 -8.00 15.26 -35.48
N THR A 459 -6.92 14.70 -34.96
CA THR A 459 -6.52 13.33 -35.26
C THR A 459 -6.92 12.41 -34.09
N PRO A 460 -7.79 11.40 -34.30
CA PRO A 460 -8.11 10.41 -33.29
C PRO A 460 -6.89 9.59 -32.84
N ILE A 461 -6.77 9.35 -31.54
CA ILE A 461 -5.78 8.41 -31.00
C ILE A 461 -6.37 7.01 -31.12
N ALA A 462 -5.77 6.15 -31.95
CA ALA A 462 -6.33 4.86 -32.34
C ALA A 462 -5.46 3.65 -31.91
N THR A 463 -4.61 3.80 -30.89
CA THR A 463 -3.83 2.68 -30.36
C THR A 463 -4.78 1.65 -29.72
N PRO A 464 -4.74 0.36 -30.11
CA PRO A 464 -5.62 -0.67 -29.54
C PRO A 464 -5.45 -0.84 -28.04
N LEU A 465 -6.59 -0.97 -27.34
CA LEU A 465 -6.64 -1.16 -25.90
C LEU A 465 -7.54 -2.32 -25.52
N ALA A 466 -7.18 -2.99 -24.42
CA ALA A 466 -7.97 -4.05 -23.82
C ALA A 466 -8.02 -3.88 -22.29
N ARG A 467 -8.97 -4.56 -21.66
CA ARG A 467 -9.18 -4.61 -20.22
C ARG A 467 -8.96 -6.03 -19.73
N GLY A 468 -8.02 -6.19 -18.80
CA GLY A 468 -7.71 -7.50 -18.24
C GLY A 468 -8.80 -7.94 -17.26
N TYR A 469 -9.24 -9.19 -17.36
CA TYR A 469 -10.15 -9.79 -16.40
C TYR A 469 -9.75 -11.22 -16.07
N ARG A 470 -10.12 -11.67 -14.88
CA ARG A 470 -9.87 -13.02 -14.36
C ARG A 470 -11.15 -13.82 -14.39
N LEU A 471 -11.04 -15.08 -14.80
CA LEU A 471 -12.11 -16.06 -14.75
C LEU A 471 -11.76 -17.14 -13.72
N GLU A 472 -12.72 -17.42 -12.84
CA GLU A 472 -12.66 -18.49 -11.85
C GLU A 472 -13.56 -19.65 -12.23
N TYR A 473 -13.13 -20.87 -11.91
CA TYR A 473 -13.80 -22.08 -12.36
C TYR A 473 -14.22 -22.99 -11.18
N SER A 474 -15.37 -23.64 -11.31
CA SER A 474 -15.74 -24.76 -10.46
C SER A 474 -14.85 -25.99 -10.72
N GLY A 475 -14.66 -26.85 -9.72
CA GLY A 475 -14.05 -28.18 -9.90
C GLY A 475 -12.51 -28.24 -9.84
N GLY A 476 -11.85 -27.24 -9.25
CA GLY A 476 -10.41 -27.27 -8.99
C GLY A 476 -9.51 -26.90 -10.18
N ARG A 477 -10.09 -26.37 -11.24
CA ARG A 477 -9.33 -25.77 -12.35
C ARG A 477 -8.73 -24.43 -11.92
N LEU A 478 -7.47 -24.19 -12.30
CA LEU A 478 -6.79 -22.92 -12.04
C LEU A 478 -7.46 -21.76 -12.80
N PRO A 479 -7.43 -20.52 -12.25
CA PRO A 479 -7.95 -19.35 -12.95
C PRO A 479 -7.26 -19.09 -14.28
N THR A 480 -8.00 -18.46 -15.18
CA THR A 480 -7.43 -17.90 -16.42
C THR A 480 -7.54 -16.38 -16.41
N TYR A 481 -6.61 -15.74 -17.11
CA TYR A 481 -6.57 -14.30 -17.31
C TYR A 481 -6.84 -14.04 -18.79
N GLU A 482 -7.88 -13.26 -19.04
CA GLU A 482 -8.36 -12.95 -20.37
C GLU A 482 -8.33 -11.43 -20.59
N SER A 483 -8.48 -11.02 -21.84
CA SER A 483 -8.49 -9.61 -22.23
C SER A 483 -9.76 -9.28 -22.99
N TYR A 484 -10.44 -8.23 -22.57
CA TYR A 484 -11.61 -7.68 -23.24
C TYR A 484 -11.20 -6.48 -24.11
N PRO A 485 -11.22 -6.59 -25.45
CA PRO A 485 -10.87 -5.46 -26.31
C PRO A 485 -11.92 -4.36 -26.19
N VAL A 486 -11.49 -3.13 -25.94
CA VAL A 486 -12.38 -1.97 -25.80
C VAL A 486 -12.33 -1.03 -27.02
N GLY A 487 -11.33 -1.16 -27.89
CA GLY A 487 -11.22 -0.34 -29.09
C GLY A 487 -9.82 -0.32 -29.66
N PRO A 488 -9.58 0.46 -30.73
CA PRO A 488 -10.54 1.39 -31.33
C PRO A 488 -11.61 0.68 -32.16
N ALA A 489 -12.81 1.27 -32.21
CA ALA A 489 -13.91 0.89 -33.06
C ALA A 489 -14.38 2.08 -33.93
N THR A 490 -15.20 1.79 -34.93
CA THR A 490 -15.88 2.79 -35.76
C THR A 490 -17.38 2.59 -35.62
N HIS A 491 -18.08 3.62 -35.15
CA HIS A 491 -19.54 3.62 -35.02
C HIS A 491 -20.09 4.89 -35.67
N GLY A 492 -21.08 4.73 -36.55
CA GLY A 492 -21.61 5.83 -37.35
C GLY A 492 -20.50 6.50 -38.18
N PRO A 493 -20.40 7.84 -38.19
CA PRO A 493 -19.37 8.56 -38.95
C PRO A 493 -18.02 8.68 -38.22
N HIS A 494 -17.88 8.16 -37.00
CA HIS A 494 -16.73 8.41 -36.14
C HIS A 494 -15.89 7.15 -35.90
N SER A 495 -14.59 7.27 -36.13
CA SER A 495 -13.58 6.24 -35.83
C SER A 495 -12.78 6.60 -34.57
N GLY A 496 -12.00 5.63 -34.07
CA GLY A 496 -11.16 5.81 -32.89
C GLY A 496 -11.96 5.81 -31.58
N LEU A 497 -13.14 5.18 -31.58
CA LEU A 497 -14.01 5.10 -30.42
C LEU A 497 -13.58 3.93 -29.51
N PHE A 498 -13.56 4.16 -28.20
CA PHE A 498 -13.28 3.15 -27.19
C PHE A 498 -14.51 2.96 -26.31
N GLU A 499 -14.88 1.72 -26.06
CA GLU A 499 -15.96 1.36 -25.17
C GLU A 499 -15.60 1.68 -23.72
N PHE A 500 -16.50 2.35 -22.99
CA PHE A 500 -16.38 2.45 -21.54
C PHE A 500 -16.44 1.06 -20.92
N LYS A 501 -15.60 0.81 -19.92
CA LYS A 501 -15.51 -0.52 -19.30
C LYS A 501 -16.89 -0.96 -18.79
N PRO A 502 -17.45 -2.08 -19.28
CA PRO A 502 -18.73 -2.57 -18.78
C PRO A 502 -18.69 -2.79 -17.26
N GLN A 503 -19.81 -2.57 -16.57
CA GLN A 503 -19.88 -2.73 -15.12
C GLN A 503 -19.50 -4.14 -14.66
N GLN A 504 -19.70 -5.15 -15.51
CA GLN A 504 -19.29 -6.53 -15.28
C GLN A 504 -18.46 -7.05 -16.45
N PRO A 505 -17.38 -7.82 -16.20
CA PRO A 505 -16.60 -8.44 -17.26
C PRO A 505 -17.40 -9.55 -17.96
N PRO A 506 -16.94 -9.98 -19.16
CA PRO A 506 -17.59 -11.06 -19.88
C PRO A 506 -17.63 -12.36 -19.07
N ASN A 507 -18.82 -12.95 -18.97
CA ASN A 507 -19.00 -14.28 -18.38
C ASN A 507 -19.46 -15.27 -19.46
N PRO A 508 -18.57 -16.16 -19.95
CA PRO A 508 -18.91 -17.13 -20.99
C PRO A 508 -19.81 -18.28 -20.50
N GLY A 509 -20.14 -18.32 -19.19
CA GLY A 509 -20.96 -19.36 -18.57
C GLY A 509 -20.26 -20.71 -18.42
N GLY A 510 -21.06 -21.75 -18.19
CA GLY A 510 -20.55 -23.12 -18.00
C GLY A 510 -19.92 -23.34 -16.63
N THR A 511 -18.64 -23.72 -16.59
CA THR A 511 -17.90 -23.97 -15.34
C THR A 511 -17.36 -22.70 -14.68
N VAL A 512 -17.54 -21.53 -15.30
CA VAL A 512 -17.10 -20.24 -14.75
C VAL A 512 -18.03 -19.83 -13.59
N VAL A 513 -17.45 -19.56 -12.42
CA VAL A 513 -18.19 -19.20 -11.19
C VAL A 513 -18.03 -17.75 -10.78
N ALA A 514 -16.96 -17.08 -11.23
CA ALA A 514 -16.72 -15.67 -10.99
C ALA A 514 -15.92 -15.07 -12.16
N SER A 515 -16.13 -13.79 -12.40
CA SER A 515 -15.47 -13.02 -13.44
C SER A 515 -15.20 -11.62 -12.92
N GLU A 516 -13.92 -11.24 -12.83
CA GLU A 516 -13.51 -10.03 -12.13
C GLU A 516 -12.58 -9.18 -13.01
N TRP A 517 -12.80 -7.86 -13.06
CA TRP A 517 -11.83 -6.94 -13.64
C TRP A 517 -10.54 -6.92 -12.81
N LEU A 518 -9.38 -6.83 -13.46
CA LEU A 518 -8.09 -6.79 -12.75
C LEU A 518 -7.79 -5.43 -12.13
N SER A 519 -8.43 -4.35 -12.59
CA SER A 519 -8.12 -2.97 -12.19
C SER A 519 -9.34 -2.04 -12.32
N GLY A 520 -9.37 -0.99 -11.48
CA GLY A 520 -10.30 0.13 -11.61
C GLY A 520 -9.93 1.06 -12.78
N ASN A 521 -10.84 1.96 -13.17
CA ASN A 521 -10.63 2.87 -14.31
C ASN A 521 -9.42 3.79 -14.12
N ALA A 522 -9.23 4.34 -12.91
CA ALA A 522 -8.10 5.20 -12.58
C ALA A 522 -6.72 4.49 -12.61
N SER A 523 -6.72 3.16 -12.71
CA SER A 523 -5.51 2.32 -12.84
C SER A 523 -5.33 1.76 -14.26
N GLU A 524 -6.14 2.19 -15.23
CA GLU A 524 -6.12 1.69 -16.62
C GLU A 524 -5.89 2.83 -17.63
N VAL A 525 -5.20 2.50 -18.72
CA VAL A 525 -4.98 3.45 -19.82
C VAL A 525 -6.28 3.61 -20.62
N ALA A 526 -6.75 4.85 -20.75
CA ALA A 526 -7.90 5.23 -21.56
C ALA A 526 -7.50 5.53 -23.01
N ALA A 527 -6.33 6.13 -23.23
CA ALA A 527 -5.77 6.31 -24.58
C ALA A 527 -4.23 6.28 -24.52
N SER A 528 -3.59 5.76 -25.55
CA SER A 528 -2.13 5.74 -25.65
C SER A 528 -1.68 6.40 -26.94
N TRP A 529 -0.95 7.51 -26.84
CA TRP A 529 -0.46 8.28 -27.98
C TRP A 529 1.05 8.18 -28.07
N ASN A 530 1.55 7.50 -29.11
CA ASN A 530 2.97 7.51 -29.43
C ASN A 530 3.33 8.79 -30.19
N THR A 531 4.00 9.72 -29.51
CA THR A 531 4.40 11.02 -30.06
C THR A 531 5.61 10.94 -31.00
N LEU A 532 6.29 9.78 -31.08
CA LEU A 532 7.38 9.52 -32.02
C LEU A 532 6.89 9.15 -33.42
N LEU A 533 5.61 8.75 -33.54
CA LEU A 533 5.02 8.37 -34.83
C LEU A 533 4.32 9.59 -35.42
N ALA A 534 5.05 10.32 -36.26
CA ALA A 534 4.60 11.46 -37.08
C ALA A 534 3.56 12.35 -36.38
N ALA A 535 4.02 13.19 -35.46
CA ALA A 535 3.36 14.48 -35.31
C ALA A 535 3.48 15.23 -36.66
N PRO A 536 2.51 16.08 -37.06
CA PRO A 536 2.70 16.93 -38.22
C PRO A 536 4.01 17.72 -38.07
N PRO A 537 4.89 17.81 -39.08
CA PRO A 537 6.16 18.52 -38.95
C PRO A 537 5.98 19.99 -38.52
N LEU A 538 6.94 20.54 -37.77
CA LEU A 538 6.89 21.87 -37.14
C LEU A 538 6.67 23.01 -38.14
N SER A 539 7.19 22.84 -39.35
CA SER A 539 6.94 23.67 -40.52
C SER A 539 7.27 22.87 -41.79
N ALA A 540 6.91 23.39 -42.96
CA ALA A 540 7.35 22.83 -44.25
C ALA A 540 8.88 22.83 -44.40
N ASP A 541 9.59 23.62 -43.60
CA ASP A 541 11.04 23.86 -43.67
C ASP A 541 11.84 23.12 -42.58
N ASN A 542 11.18 22.47 -41.61
CA ASN A 542 11.82 21.69 -40.55
C ASN A 542 11.06 20.39 -40.30
N THR A 543 11.31 19.39 -41.16
CA THR A 543 10.65 18.08 -41.13
C THR A 543 11.21 17.12 -40.08
N THR A 544 12.17 17.56 -39.26
CA THR A 544 12.88 16.72 -38.27
C THR A 544 12.63 17.14 -36.82
N ASP A 545 11.97 18.27 -36.59
CA ASP A 545 11.62 18.73 -35.24
C ASP A 545 10.18 18.29 -34.90
N ASP A 546 10.08 17.29 -34.04
CA ASP A 546 8.80 16.73 -33.58
C ASP A 546 8.24 17.47 -32.36
N ALA A 547 8.84 18.60 -31.95
CA ALA A 547 8.37 19.37 -30.80
C ALA A 547 7.12 20.21 -31.11
N GLY A 548 6.43 20.65 -30.07
CA GLY A 548 5.38 21.67 -30.15
C GLY A 548 4.28 21.53 -29.12
N ALA A 549 3.39 22.51 -29.11
CA ALA A 549 2.20 22.50 -28.27
C ALA A 549 1.06 21.75 -28.98
N PHE A 550 0.38 20.89 -28.22
CA PHE A 550 -0.76 20.12 -28.68
C PHE A 550 -1.94 20.32 -27.73
N GLU A 551 -3.13 20.39 -28.32
CA GLU A 551 -4.38 20.32 -27.57
C GLU A 551 -4.90 18.89 -27.66
N ILE A 552 -5.40 18.38 -26.54
CA ILE A 552 -5.99 17.06 -26.37
C ILE A 552 -7.46 17.25 -26.02
N LYS A 553 -8.34 16.47 -26.64
CA LYS A 553 -9.76 16.47 -26.32
C LYS A 553 -10.29 15.10 -25.95
N ILE A 554 -11.30 15.08 -25.08
CA ILE A 554 -12.03 13.88 -24.66
C ILE A 554 -13.50 14.07 -25.02
N GLU A 555 -14.01 13.21 -25.87
CA GLU A 555 -15.39 13.21 -26.38
C GLU A 555 -16.12 11.96 -25.91
N VAL A 556 -17.44 12.06 -25.76
CA VAL A 556 -18.31 10.95 -25.33
C VAL A 556 -19.40 10.73 -26.37
N PHE A 557 -19.77 9.47 -26.61
CA PHE A 557 -20.68 9.05 -27.66
C PHE A 557 -21.71 8.02 -27.16
N ASP A 558 -22.87 8.02 -27.82
CA ASP A 558 -23.92 7.01 -27.62
C ASP A 558 -23.59 5.68 -28.33
N HIS A 559 -24.49 4.70 -28.23
CA HIS A 559 -24.31 3.39 -28.86
C HIS A 559 -24.30 3.42 -30.40
N ALA A 560 -24.82 4.47 -31.03
CA ALA A 560 -24.85 4.64 -32.48
C ALA A 560 -23.63 5.44 -33.01
N GLY A 561 -22.80 5.97 -32.11
CA GLY A 561 -21.64 6.79 -32.45
C GLY A 561 -21.96 8.28 -32.62
N ASN A 562 -23.10 8.76 -32.12
CA ASN A 562 -23.39 10.20 -32.07
C ASN A 562 -22.74 10.83 -30.83
N GLN A 563 -22.20 12.04 -30.97
CA GLN A 563 -21.59 12.75 -29.84
C GLN A 563 -22.67 13.13 -28.81
N VAL A 564 -22.39 12.83 -27.54
CA VAL A 564 -23.23 13.20 -26.39
C VAL A 564 -22.70 14.53 -25.84
N MET A 565 -23.53 15.58 -25.93
CA MET A 565 -23.16 16.89 -25.40
C MET A 565 -23.26 16.93 -23.87
N PRO A 566 -22.27 17.54 -23.17
CA PRO A 566 -22.31 17.67 -21.73
C PRO A 566 -23.43 18.62 -21.29
N GLY A 567 -24.05 18.31 -20.16
CA GLY A 567 -25.23 19.01 -19.67
C GLY A 567 -25.72 18.44 -18.35
N ALA A 568 -26.54 19.22 -17.62
CA ALA A 568 -27.04 18.83 -16.30
C ALA A 568 -27.85 17.52 -16.29
N SER A 569 -28.48 17.17 -17.42
CA SER A 569 -29.29 15.96 -17.59
C SER A 569 -28.61 14.87 -18.43
N THR A 570 -27.38 15.11 -18.91
CA THR A 570 -26.59 14.14 -19.68
C THR A 570 -25.36 13.76 -18.87
N LEU A 571 -24.16 14.09 -19.32
CA LEU A 571 -22.90 13.90 -18.58
C LEU A 571 -22.29 15.25 -18.21
N ARG A 572 -21.44 15.25 -17.19
CA ARG A 572 -20.61 16.40 -16.82
C ARG A 572 -19.15 16.05 -16.93
N PHE A 573 -18.33 16.94 -17.48
CA PHE A 573 -16.89 16.82 -17.30
C PHE A 573 -16.51 17.38 -15.93
N LEU A 574 -15.67 16.63 -15.22
CA LEU A 574 -15.08 17.06 -13.97
C LEU A 574 -13.60 17.38 -14.18
N ALA A 575 -13.04 18.16 -13.26
CA ALA A 575 -11.62 18.40 -13.12
C ALA A 575 -11.26 18.33 -11.64
N ARG A 576 -10.00 18.05 -11.33
CA ARG A 576 -9.55 18.03 -9.92
C ARG A 576 -9.38 19.42 -9.34
N ASN A 577 -9.54 19.49 -8.02
CA ASN A 577 -9.05 20.61 -7.23
C ASN A 577 -7.60 20.37 -6.79
N ALA A 578 -7.02 21.43 -6.23
CA ALA A 578 -5.62 21.45 -5.81
C ALA A 578 -5.28 20.53 -4.65
N ASP A 579 -6.28 20.14 -3.87
CA ASP A 579 -6.13 19.21 -2.74
C ASP A 579 -5.93 17.76 -3.18
N GLY A 580 -6.20 17.43 -4.46
CA GLY A 580 -6.16 16.07 -4.98
C GLY A 580 -7.24 15.12 -4.43
N THR A 581 -8.07 15.61 -3.50
CA THR A 581 -9.09 14.85 -2.77
C THR A 581 -10.51 15.32 -3.07
N THR A 582 -10.68 16.39 -3.83
CA THR A 582 -11.99 16.85 -4.30
C THR A 582 -11.98 17.14 -5.79
N THR A 583 -13.15 17.06 -6.41
CA THR A 583 -13.35 17.44 -7.81
C THR A 583 -14.29 18.63 -7.92
N ARG A 584 -14.22 19.29 -9.08
CA ARG A 584 -15.07 20.41 -9.49
C ARG A 584 -15.62 20.15 -10.88
N LEU A 585 -16.66 20.89 -11.24
CA LEU A 585 -17.10 20.96 -12.63
C LEU A 585 -15.98 21.58 -13.49
N ALA A 586 -15.83 21.07 -14.71
CA ALA A 586 -14.99 21.70 -15.71
C ALA A 586 -15.49 23.13 -16.00
N THR A 587 -14.54 24.04 -16.23
CA THR A 587 -14.83 25.43 -16.56
C THR A 587 -15.13 25.58 -18.05
N PRO A 588 -15.75 26.70 -18.48
CA PRO A 588 -15.95 26.97 -19.91
C PRO A 588 -14.66 27.04 -20.73
N ALA A 589 -13.49 27.21 -20.11
CA ALA A 589 -12.20 27.17 -20.79
C ALA A 589 -11.67 25.73 -21.00
N GLU A 590 -12.20 24.77 -20.23
CA GLU A 590 -11.88 23.34 -20.31
C GLU A 590 -12.95 22.55 -21.09
N GLU A 591 -14.04 23.19 -21.51
CA GLU A 591 -15.10 22.59 -22.33
C GLU A 591 -15.23 23.33 -23.68
N ALA A 592 -14.96 22.63 -24.78
CA ALA A 592 -15.11 23.18 -26.13
C ALA A 592 -15.64 22.11 -27.09
N GLY A 593 -16.58 22.47 -27.97
CA GLY A 593 -17.15 21.53 -28.95
C GLY A 593 -17.82 20.30 -28.34
N GLY A 594 -18.29 20.38 -27.09
CA GLY A 594 -18.85 19.22 -26.37
C GLY A 594 -17.80 18.20 -25.90
N ALA A 595 -16.55 18.62 -25.74
CA ALA A 595 -15.44 17.81 -25.26
C ALA A 595 -14.72 18.51 -24.09
N TYR A 596 -14.07 17.73 -23.22
CA TYR A 596 -13.07 18.29 -22.31
C TYR A 596 -11.77 18.53 -23.06
N VAL A 597 -11.14 19.71 -22.92
CA VAL A 597 -9.91 20.09 -23.61
C VAL A 597 -8.80 20.49 -22.63
N PHE A 598 -7.58 20.06 -22.92
CA PHE A 598 -6.36 20.46 -22.19
C PHE A 598 -5.14 20.41 -23.11
N ARG A 599 -3.99 20.90 -22.64
CA ARG A 599 -2.76 21.02 -23.44
C ARG A 599 -1.65 20.13 -22.94
N VAL A 600 -0.79 19.71 -23.86
CA VAL A 600 0.50 19.08 -23.59
C VAL A 600 1.55 19.69 -24.51
N GLN A 601 2.72 20.00 -23.96
CA GLN A 601 3.91 20.32 -24.74
C GLN A 601 4.65 19.02 -25.03
N VAL A 602 5.01 18.77 -26.29
CA VAL A 602 5.80 17.59 -26.68
C VAL A 602 7.16 18.04 -27.20
N ASP A 603 8.21 17.30 -26.88
CA ASP A 603 9.55 17.46 -27.43
C ASP A 603 10.31 16.12 -27.39
N ASN A 604 10.62 15.57 -28.56
CA ASN A 604 11.35 14.31 -28.71
C ASN A 604 12.78 14.49 -29.22
N ASN A 605 13.29 15.73 -29.25
CA ASN A 605 14.63 16.01 -29.76
C ASN A 605 15.73 15.51 -28.81
N GLY A 606 16.84 15.06 -29.40
CA GLY A 606 18.06 14.72 -28.66
C GLY A 606 18.82 15.97 -28.20
N VAL A 607 19.73 15.78 -27.24
CA VAL A 607 20.69 16.82 -26.83
C VAL A 607 22.02 16.71 -27.57
N GLU A 608 22.77 17.80 -27.57
CA GLU A 608 24.09 17.89 -28.18
C GLU A 608 25.14 18.26 -27.13
N ALA A 609 26.27 17.55 -27.15
CA ALA A 609 27.43 17.82 -26.29
C ALA A 609 28.72 17.79 -27.10
N GLU A 610 29.50 18.86 -26.98
CA GLU A 610 30.87 18.93 -27.49
C GLU A 610 31.80 19.36 -26.36
N LEU A 611 32.94 18.70 -26.27
CA LEU A 611 33.96 18.97 -25.26
C LEU A 611 35.34 18.93 -25.91
N PRO A 612 35.79 20.03 -26.54
CA PRO A 612 37.13 20.15 -27.10
C PRO A 612 38.21 20.11 -26.01
N GLN A 613 39.43 19.73 -26.38
CA GLN A 613 40.59 19.84 -25.51
C GLN A 613 40.85 21.30 -25.10
N PRO A 614 41.30 21.58 -23.86
CA PRO A 614 41.75 22.91 -23.47
C PRO A 614 42.93 23.38 -24.32
N SER A 615 43.10 24.70 -24.42
CA SER A 615 44.16 25.30 -25.23
C SER A 615 44.90 26.42 -24.49
N ILE A 616 46.16 26.65 -24.88
CA ILE A 616 46.96 27.82 -24.49
C ILE A 616 47.37 28.51 -25.78
N GLY A 617 47.11 29.82 -25.89
CA GLY A 617 47.47 30.59 -27.09
C GLY A 617 46.83 30.06 -28.38
N GLY A 618 45.67 29.40 -28.30
CA GLY A 618 44.98 28.78 -29.44
C GLY A 618 45.49 27.40 -29.85
N VAL A 619 46.51 26.86 -29.17
CA VAL A 619 47.01 25.50 -29.40
C VAL A 619 46.36 24.56 -28.39
N ALA A 620 45.56 23.60 -28.88
CA ALA A 620 44.89 22.61 -28.06
C ALA A 620 45.83 21.47 -27.64
N ALA A 621 45.52 20.81 -26.52
CA ALA A 621 46.21 19.58 -26.15
C ALA A 621 45.98 18.51 -27.23
N SER A 622 47.01 17.69 -27.49
CA SER A 622 46.88 16.54 -28.39
C SER A 622 45.86 15.55 -27.83
N ASP A 623 44.94 15.05 -28.65
CA ASP A 623 43.97 14.03 -28.21
C ASP A 623 44.64 12.70 -27.83
N ASP A 624 45.77 12.37 -28.45
CA ASP A 624 46.49 11.13 -28.20
C ASP A 624 47.41 11.22 -26.97
N CYS A 625 48.04 12.38 -26.78
CA CYS A 625 49.08 12.56 -25.75
C CYS A 625 48.61 13.38 -24.54
N GLY A 626 47.59 14.23 -24.69
CA GLY A 626 46.93 14.98 -23.62
C GLY A 626 47.76 16.10 -22.96
N PHE A 627 49.05 16.28 -23.28
CA PHE A 627 49.89 17.29 -22.63
C PHE A 627 49.73 18.68 -23.24
N LEU A 628 49.52 19.66 -22.39
CA LEU A 628 49.51 21.08 -22.70
C LEU A 628 50.65 21.74 -21.89
N ARG A 629 51.63 22.29 -22.61
CA ARG A 629 52.80 22.94 -21.99
C ARG A 629 52.46 24.36 -21.61
N TYR A 630 52.76 24.76 -20.38
CA TYR A 630 52.44 26.09 -19.87
C TYR A 630 53.66 26.80 -19.27
N GLN A 631 53.60 28.13 -19.27
CA GLN A 631 54.49 29.05 -18.56
C GLN A 631 53.70 29.91 -17.57
N ALA A 632 54.40 30.55 -16.63
CA ALA A 632 53.78 31.51 -15.73
C ALA A 632 53.22 32.71 -16.51
N GLY A 633 51.93 33.00 -16.34
CA GLY A 633 51.22 34.07 -17.05
C GLY A 633 50.41 33.61 -18.27
N ASP A 634 50.50 32.33 -18.65
CA ASP A 634 49.64 31.76 -19.69
C ASP A 634 48.16 31.75 -19.26
N SER A 635 47.30 31.56 -20.24
CA SER A 635 45.86 31.44 -20.05
C SER A 635 45.37 30.12 -20.62
N VAL A 636 44.86 29.25 -19.75
CA VAL A 636 44.27 27.97 -20.14
C VAL A 636 42.81 28.21 -20.49
N HIS A 637 42.51 28.15 -21.78
CA HIS A 637 41.17 28.32 -22.31
C HIS A 637 40.41 27.00 -22.26
N VAL A 638 39.29 27.00 -21.56
CA VAL A 638 38.36 25.86 -21.45
C VAL A 638 37.03 26.26 -22.06
N GLN A 639 36.54 25.42 -22.98
CA GLN A 639 35.22 25.61 -23.60
C GLN A 639 34.48 24.28 -23.77
N TYR A 640 33.16 24.36 -23.82
CA TYR A 640 32.30 23.23 -24.12
C TYR A 640 30.94 23.71 -24.67
N ARG A 641 30.26 22.85 -25.42
CA ARG A 641 28.93 23.11 -25.97
C ARG A 641 27.93 22.16 -25.34
N ALA A 642 26.90 22.71 -24.71
CA ALA A 642 25.75 21.99 -24.22
C ALA A 642 24.49 22.63 -24.82
N ALA A 643 23.72 21.87 -25.59
CA ALA A 643 22.59 22.40 -26.34
C ALA A 643 21.44 21.42 -26.50
N HIS A 644 20.27 21.98 -26.77
CA HIS A 644 19.05 21.29 -27.18
C HIS A 644 18.30 22.23 -28.14
N PRO A 645 17.70 21.75 -29.25
CA PRO A 645 17.07 22.61 -30.26
C PRO A 645 16.08 23.65 -29.68
N ASN A 646 15.23 23.22 -28.75
CA ASN A 646 14.23 24.06 -28.09
C ASN A 646 14.59 24.47 -26.64
N ASN A 647 15.86 24.30 -26.23
CA ASN A 647 16.33 24.57 -24.87
C ASN A 647 15.65 23.77 -23.73
N HIS A 648 15.02 22.63 -24.02
CA HIS A 648 14.43 21.73 -23.03
C HIS A 648 15.43 20.73 -22.43
N ALA A 649 16.60 21.23 -22.00
CA ALA A 649 17.66 20.40 -21.43
C ALA A 649 18.44 21.12 -20.32
N VAL A 650 19.13 20.33 -19.52
CA VAL A 650 20.05 20.79 -18.47
C VAL A 650 21.40 20.12 -18.65
N PHE A 651 22.45 20.66 -18.05
CA PHE A 651 23.78 20.04 -18.13
C PHE A 651 24.59 20.21 -16.84
N GLY A 652 25.57 19.33 -16.67
CA GLY A 652 26.61 19.44 -15.66
C GLY A 652 27.99 19.32 -16.31
N PHE A 653 28.89 20.22 -15.94
CA PHE A 653 30.28 20.19 -16.39
C PHE A 653 31.23 20.13 -15.19
N ALA A 654 32.15 19.18 -15.20
CA ALA A 654 33.11 19.01 -14.11
C ALA A 654 34.53 18.82 -14.62
N ILE A 655 35.48 19.38 -13.88
CA ILE A 655 36.91 19.11 -14.04
C ILE A 655 37.43 18.54 -12.73
N LYS A 656 38.16 17.44 -12.81
CA LYS A 656 38.91 16.84 -11.68
C LYS A 656 40.40 17.01 -11.91
N ARG A 657 41.13 17.36 -10.86
CA ARG A 657 42.61 17.30 -10.80
C ARG A 657 43.02 16.02 -10.10
N GLY A 658 43.62 15.09 -10.84
CA GLY A 658 43.78 13.70 -10.40
C GLY A 658 42.42 13.16 -9.96
N SER A 659 42.33 12.69 -8.71
CA SER A 659 41.08 12.17 -8.13
C SER A 659 40.20 13.24 -7.44
N ASN A 660 40.62 14.50 -7.41
CA ASN A 660 39.95 15.56 -6.64
C ASN A 660 39.12 16.48 -7.54
N GLY A 661 37.86 16.74 -7.17
CA GLY A 661 37.01 17.72 -7.87
C GLY A 661 37.57 19.14 -7.77
N LEU A 662 37.60 19.86 -8.90
CA LEU A 662 38.08 21.23 -8.97
C LEU A 662 36.89 22.19 -9.00
N ALA A 663 36.42 22.61 -7.81
CA ALA A 663 35.20 23.41 -7.65
C ALA A 663 35.22 24.75 -8.40
N LEU A 664 36.40 25.37 -8.57
CA LEU A 664 36.54 26.63 -9.30
C LEU A 664 36.30 26.49 -10.82
N ALA A 665 36.40 25.28 -11.38
CA ALA A 665 36.21 24.99 -12.80
C ALA A 665 35.02 24.06 -13.08
N THR A 666 34.34 23.58 -12.04
CA THR A 666 33.16 22.70 -12.10
C THR A 666 31.90 23.53 -11.91
N THR A 667 30.86 23.27 -12.70
CA THR A 667 29.57 23.97 -12.57
C THR A 667 28.89 23.62 -11.26
N LEU A 668 28.12 24.56 -10.72
CA LEU A 668 27.37 24.33 -9.48
C LEU A 668 26.30 23.25 -9.66
N ALA A 669 26.07 22.48 -8.59
CA ALA A 669 24.99 21.51 -8.51
C ALA A 669 23.62 22.21 -8.37
N PRO A 670 22.51 21.55 -8.75
CA PRO A 670 22.47 20.21 -9.35
C PRO A 670 22.79 20.20 -10.85
N TYR A 671 22.53 21.30 -11.57
CA TYR A 671 22.78 21.45 -13.01
C TYR A 671 22.70 22.93 -13.43
N VAL A 672 22.96 23.19 -14.73
CA VAL A 672 22.73 24.47 -15.40
C VAL A 672 21.75 24.30 -16.56
N GLU A 673 20.83 25.26 -16.76
CA GLU A 673 19.93 25.29 -17.90
C GLU A 673 20.69 25.55 -19.21
N VAL A 674 20.45 24.77 -20.28
CA VAL A 674 21.10 25.04 -21.58
C VAL A 674 20.69 26.40 -22.16
N ALA A 675 19.53 26.94 -21.75
CA ALA A 675 19.07 28.27 -22.09
C ALA A 675 19.90 29.39 -21.42
N ALA A 676 20.64 29.10 -20.36
CA ALA A 676 21.35 30.12 -19.59
C ALA A 676 22.48 30.75 -20.39
N ALA A 677 22.60 32.08 -20.31
CA ALA A 677 23.69 32.84 -20.93
C ALA A 677 25.05 32.61 -20.26
N SER A 678 25.07 32.02 -19.05
CA SER A 678 26.29 31.74 -18.30
C SER A 678 26.10 30.53 -17.38
N ALA A 679 27.17 29.78 -17.11
CA ALA A 679 27.18 28.61 -16.25
C ALA A 679 28.04 28.88 -14.99
N PRO A 680 27.43 29.04 -13.80
CA PRO A 680 28.17 29.43 -12.59
C PRO A 680 29.07 28.31 -12.04
N THR A 681 30.18 28.70 -11.42
CA THR A 681 31.10 27.84 -10.64
C THR A 681 31.30 28.43 -9.24
N ALA A 682 32.15 27.84 -8.39
CA ALA A 682 32.47 28.39 -7.08
C ALA A 682 33.23 29.74 -7.11
N SER A 683 33.76 30.16 -8.27
CA SER A 683 34.59 31.38 -8.39
C SER A 683 34.02 32.38 -9.41
N ALA A 684 33.91 31.97 -10.67
CA ALA A 684 33.36 32.79 -11.75
C ALA A 684 32.64 31.91 -12.79
N PRO A 685 31.67 32.44 -13.54
CA PRO A 685 30.92 31.63 -14.49
C PRO A 685 31.71 31.38 -15.79
N TYR A 686 31.34 30.32 -16.51
CA TYR A 686 31.58 30.24 -17.95
C TYR A 686 30.54 31.10 -18.66
N ASN A 687 30.95 31.91 -19.64
CA ASN A 687 30.02 32.74 -20.41
C ASN A 687 29.72 32.08 -21.76
N LYS A 688 28.45 32.09 -22.17
CA LYS A 688 28.04 31.51 -23.45
C LYS A 688 28.31 32.49 -24.59
N SER A 689 29.12 32.09 -25.55
CA SER A 689 29.41 32.86 -26.77
C SER A 689 29.50 31.90 -27.96
N ALA A 690 28.89 32.27 -29.09
CA ALA A 690 28.85 31.43 -30.30
C ALA A 690 28.42 29.96 -30.05
N GLY A 691 27.55 29.72 -29.05
CA GLY A 691 27.08 28.39 -28.67
C GLY A 691 27.93 27.67 -27.62
N PHE A 692 29.14 28.14 -27.32
CA PHE A 692 30.05 27.52 -26.35
C PHE A 692 30.05 28.28 -25.03
N TYR A 693 30.01 27.55 -23.92
CA TYR A 693 30.35 28.07 -22.60
C TYR A 693 31.87 28.06 -22.46
N GLN A 694 32.46 29.24 -22.26
CA GLN A 694 33.90 29.41 -22.28
C GLN A 694 34.41 30.23 -21.11
N ARG A 695 35.62 29.89 -20.63
CA ARG A 695 36.33 30.60 -19.56
C ARG A 695 37.83 30.33 -19.64
N ASP A 696 38.58 31.35 -19.24
CA ASP A 696 40.02 31.31 -19.12
C ASP A 696 40.46 31.15 -17.65
N PHE A 697 41.52 30.37 -17.44
CA PHE A 697 42.12 30.10 -16.13
C PHE A 697 43.62 30.39 -16.13
N ALA A 698 44.15 30.90 -15.02
CA ALA A 698 45.60 30.87 -14.82
C ALA A 698 46.05 29.43 -14.57
N PRO A 699 47.21 28.96 -15.09
CA PRO A 699 47.73 27.63 -14.81
C PRO A 699 47.77 27.32 -13.31
N ALA A 700 48.19 28.30 -12.50
CA ALA A 700 48.25 28.19 -11.04
C ALA A 700 46.90 27.87 -10.37
N ASP A 701 45.78 28.36 -10.92
CA ASP A 701 44.44 28.07 -10.40
C ASP A 701 44.08 26.59 -10.63
N LEU A 702 44.49 26.05 -11.77
CA LEU A 702 44.22 24.66 -12.14
C LEU A 702 45.17 23.70 -11.43
N VAL A 703 46.49 23.91 -11.51
CA VAL A 703 47.50 22.99 -10.94
C VAL A 703 47.62 23.11 -9.42
N GLY A 704 47.30 24.26 -8.83
CA GLY A 704 47.41 24.52 -7.40
C GLY A 704 48.86 24.44 -6.91
N THR A 705 49.12 23.57 -5.95
CA THR A 705 50.48 23.35 -5.40
C THR A 705 51.32 22.38 -6.22
N CYS A 706 50.75 21.75 -7.25
CA CYS A 706 51.47 20.84 -8.13
C CYS A 706 52.25 21.63 -9.21
N VAL A 707 53.41 21.12 -9.63
CA VAL A 707 54.14 21.64 -10.81
C VAL A 707 53.51 21.09 -12.10
N ASN A 708 53.18 19.80 -12.13
CA ASN A 708 52.46 19.19 -13.24
C ASN A 708 51.21 18.50 -12.68
N ALA A 709 50.10 18.56 -13.40
CA ALA A 709 48.86 17.94 -12.96
C ALA A 709 48.11 17.32 -14.14
N ALA A 710 47.52 16.14 -13.89
CA ALA A 710 46.61 15.48 -14.82
C ALA A 710 45.16 15.81 -14.44
N PHE A 711 44.32 15.93 -15.46
CA PHE A 711 42.93 16.32 -15.34
C PHE A 711 42.03 15.39 -16.15
N ALA A 712 40.82 15.21 -15.64
CA ALA A 712 39.71 14.63 -16.38
C ALA A 712 38.58 15.65 -16.39
N ALA A 713 38.02 15.93 -17.57
CA ALA A 713 36.84 16.78 -17.71
C ALA A 713 35.67 15.98 -18.27
N SER A 714 34.48 16.30 -17.80
CA SER A 714 33.25 15.60 -18.13
C SER A 714 32.11 16.57 -18.37
N LEU A 715 31.37 16.35 -19.45
CA LEU A 715 30.15 17.06 -19.77
C LEU A 715 29.01 16.04 -19.88
N GLY A 716 27.98 16.18 -19.05
CA GLY A 716 26.71 15.47 -19.19
C GLY A 716 25.62 16.47 -19.59
N VAL A 717 24.89 16.18 -20.66
CA VAL A 717 23.73 16.97 -21.09
C VAL A 717 22.50 16.07 -21.08
N HIS A 718 21.44 16.55 -20.44
CA HIS A 718 20.26 15.77 -20.10
C HIS A 718 19.00 16.42 -20.64
N ALA A 719 18.22 15.67 -21.41
CA ALA A 719 16.91 16.13 -21.86
C ALA A 719 15.93 16.14 -20.68
N LYS A 720 15.04 17.14 -20.65
CA LYS A 720 13.98 17.26 -19.63
C LYS A 720 12.73 16.45 -19.97
N ALA A 721 12.61 15.94 -21.19
CA ALA A 721 11.41 15.29 -21.66
C ALA A 721 11.03 14.09 -20.78
N THR A 722 9.73 13.93 -20.51
CA THR A 722 9.18 12.82 -19.70
C THR A 722 7.98 12.20 -20.39
N ASN A 723 7.74 10.90 -20.18
CA ASN A 723 6.48 10.28 -20.60
C ASN A 723 5.39 10.33 -19.51
N GLY A 724 5.70 10.97 -18.38
CA GLY A 724 4.85 11.04 -17.17
C GLY A 724 5.08 9.88 -16.18
N ASP A 725 5.79 8.83 -16.58
CA ASP A 725 6.28 7.77 -15.66
C ASP A 725 7.72 8.04 -15.24
N GLN A 726 8.56 8.46 -16.19
CA GLN A 726 9.99 8.67 -16.00
C GLN A 726 10.54 9.68 -17.02
N ARG A 727 11.69 10.27 -16.66
CA ARG A 727 12.50 11.07 -17.60
C ARG A 727 13.02 10.21 -18.74
N LEU A 728 13.01 10.74 -19.96
CA LEU A 728 13.48 10.06 -21.17
C LEU A 728 15.00 10.15 -21.31
N GLY A 729 15.73 9.48 -20.41
CA GLY A 729 17.21 9.51 -20.39
C GLY A 729 17.90 8.95 -21.65
N GLY A 730 17.17 8.24 -22.52
CA GLY A 730 17.68 7.80 -23.82
C GLY A 730 18.03 8.95 -24.79
N MET A 731 17.60 10.18 -24.48
CA MET A 731 17.93 11.38 -25.26
C MET A 731 19.20 12.10 -24.76
N ASP A 732 19.78 11.65 -23.64
CA ASP A 732 20.96 12.25 -23.01
C ASP A 732 22.25 11.97 -23.79
N THR A 733 23.25 12.83 -23.60
CA THR A 733 24.58 12.60 -24.16
C THR A 733 25.69 13.04 -23.21
N TRP A 734 26.87 12.47 -23.41
CA TRP A 734 28.01 12.60 -22.50
C TRP A 734 29.30 12.72 -23.29
N LYS A 735 30.23 13.55 -22.80
CA LYS A 735 31.59 13.66 -23.32
C LYS A 735 32.59 13.68 -22.19
N TRP A 736 33.75 13.07 -22.44
CA TRP A 736 34.85 12.99 -21.50
C TRP A 736 36.14 13.27 -22.25
N ILE A 737 37.03 14.04 -21.63
CA ILE A 737 38.39 14.25 -22.10
C ILE A 737 39.36 14.11 -20.94
N ALA A 738 40.60 13.80 -21.27
CA ALA A 738 41.72 13.84 -20.35
C ALA A 738 42.81 14.75 -20.92
N PHE A 739 43.41 15.54 -20.04
CA PHE A 739 44.55 16.40 -20.40
C PHE A 739 45.48 16.55 -19.20
N ALA A 740 46.71 16.97 -19.43
CA ALA A 740 47.70 17.25 -18.41
C ALA A 740 48.33 18.62 -18.67
N LEU A 741 48.44 19.42 -17.61
CA LEU A 741 49.26 20.63 -17.64
C LEU A 741 50.66 20.26 -17.17
N ALA A 742 51.64 20.56 -18.00
CA ALA A 742 53.04 20.37 -17.66
C ALA A 742 53.84 21.65 -17.89
N GLU A 743 54.63 22.06 -16.90
CA GLU A 743 55.49 23.23 -17.03
C GLU A 743 56.45 23.05 -18.21
N GLN A 744 56.63 24.10 -19.00
CA GLN A 744 57.65 24.10 -20.04
C GLN A 744 59.02 24.19 -19.37
N GLU A 745 59.83 23.14 -19.48
CA GLU A 745 61.22 23.20 -19.05
C GLU A 745 61.90 24.33 -19.82
N GLY A 746 62.36 25.36 -19.10
CA GLY A 746 63.16 26.42 -19.69
C GLY A 746 64.36 25.78 -20.38
N ASN A 747 64.64 26.18 -21.62
CA ASN A 747 65.77 25.69 -22.42
C ASN A 747 67.07 25.75 -21.61
N GLY A 748 67.38 24.67 -20.89
CA GLY A 748 68.73 24.31 -20.53
C GLY A 748 69.36 23.82 -21.81
N THR A 749 70.14 24.68 -22.45
CA THR A 749 71.09 24.27 -23.50
C THR A 749 71.85 23.01 -23.06
N PRO A 750 72.02 22.02 -23.96
CA PRO A 750 72.55 20.70 -23.63
C PRO A 750 73.97 20.73 -23.05
#